data_AF-A0A959BHB7-F1
#
_entry.id   AF-A0A959BHB7-F1
#
_cell.length_a   1.000
_cell.length_b   1.000
_cell.length_c   1.000
_cell.angle_alpha   90.00
_cell.angle_beta   90.00
_cell.angle_gamma   90.00
#
_symmetry.space_group_name_H-M   'P 1'
#
loop_
_entity.id
_entity.type
_entity.pdbx_description
1 polymer ?
#
loop_
_entity_poly.entity_id
_entity_poly.type
_entity_poly.pdbx_seq_one_letter_code
_entity_poly.pdbx_strand_id
1 'polypeptide(L)'
;NAVIFQVRPQADALYPSALEPWSYYLTGEQGKAPEPFYDPLQFWIEAAHARGLELHAWLNPYRAHHTVGGEITDSSIVRQKPELALELANGMWWLDPTLQGTQDQSHDVVMDIVRRYDVDGIHFDDYFYPYPSYNNGQDFPDSLSWRAYQSEGGGLSRDDWRRQAVNQFIQRVYQSIKAEKPQVKFGLSPFGIWRPNYPPSIKGFDQYGQLYADARLWLNEGWIDYWTPQLYWPINQIPQSFPVLLGWWKQENTHGRHLWPGMSIGRIKGEKGADEVINQIMVTRGMIPEAPGHAHWSIGVLQRNDSLLQAIAQGPYRKAALAPPSPWLDQALPPAPEVDMNMEMQEDQLMARVFLTEPGQAFRWVAYFRHGGEWDYHIINSGEPSTLIPLFKVKPGVLPKEKPAELPAPEAVYEPLAELYVTAVSRSGNEGLPTAITLPAFAFDLAPPVASLFPEPKPEPMEATGPKLPKPKVRLGVEVLLSEQLDLIRGKRVGLITNASAVDGQLRSTIDLLAEAPGVELAALFGPEHGVRGAREGRIQQEGEPDPRTGVPVYSLYGDGYAPKKEWLDKIDVLLFDIQGVGAAWYTFKYTMSYAMEACARAGIPFVVLDRPNPLGGEVVEGPYLNLASIFRHRLPLRHGMTYGELARMWNETEGFGADLTVVPMKGWKRSMLWDDTGLFWVMPSPNMGTFETAVVYPGQCLFERTNLSEGRGTAKPFLLTGAPWIDAEKAADDLNGRNLPGVAFRPAYFIPNIESTRANPRNKPWNELCGGVEIMLTDPAAYRSVSTALHIFDAYRKAGSGVLQWAPPEVIRRLEEPGVTVEEVVEACQKEIEGFLETRERFLIYR
;
A
#
# COMPACT_ATOMS: atom_id res chain seq x y z
N ASN A 1 -8.90 17.65 5.11
CA ASN A 1 -9.95 18.18 6.01
C ASN A 1 -11.37 17.95 5.46
N ALA A 2 -11.54 17.25 4.34
CA ALA A 2 -12.84 16.81 3.81
C ALA A 2 -12.73 15.41 3.21
N VAL A 3 -13.85 14.68 3.17
CA VAL A 3 -14.02 13.37 2.54
C VAL A 3 -15.09 13.50 1.46
N ILE A 4 -14.77 13.13 0.22
CA ILE A 4 -15.74 13.01 -0.88
C ILE A 4 -16.08 11.52 -1.01
N PHE A 5 -17.23 11.10 -0.52
CA PHE A 5 -17.60 9.69 -0.37
C PHE A 5 -18.68 9.29 -1.37
N GLN A 6 -18.40 8.30 -2.23
CA GLN A 6 -19.36 7.84 -3.24
C GLN A 6 -20.51 7.07 -2.59
N VAL A 7 -21.69 7.70 -2.50
CA VAL A 7 -22.89 7.09 -1.90
C VAL A 7 -23.86 6.53 -2.94
N ARG A 8 -23.73 6.97 -4.20
CA ARG A 8 -24.54 6.51 -5.35
C ARG A 8 -23.68 6.21 -6.57
N PRO A 9 -23.11 4.99 -6.67
CA PRO A 9 -22.21 4.62 -7.77
C PRO A 9 -22.92 4.24 -9.08
N GLN A 10 -24.11 3.63 -9.03
CA GLN A 10 -24.84 3.14 -10.22
C GLN A 10 -26.37 3.07 -10.01
N ALA A 11 -26.99 4.20 -9.64
CA ALA A 11 -28.42 4.26 -9.29
C ALA A 11 -28.83 3.26 -8.18
N ASP A 12 -27.93 3.11 -7.21
CA ASP A 12 -28.03 2.30 -6.01
C ASP A 12 -27.44 3.09 -4.82
N ALA A 13 -27.77 2.71 -3.59
CA ALA A 13 -27.50 3.51 -2.40
C ALA A 13 -26.59 2.78 -1.39
N LEU A 14 -25.55 3.45 -0.91
CA LEU A 14 -24.76 3.05 0.27
C LEU A 14 -25.38 3.61 1.56
N TYR A 15 -26.71 3.67 1.61
CA TYR A 15 -27.52 4.13 2.75
C TYR A 15 -28.95 3.61 2.59
N PRO A 16 -29.75 3.53 3.67
CA PRO A 16 -31.16 3.16 3.57
C PRO A 16 -31.91 4.18 2.71
N SER A 17 -32.41 3.75 1.55
CA SER A 17 -33.16 4.57 0.63
C SER A 17 -34.47 3.88 0.24
N ALA A 18 -35.54 4.66 0.14
CA ALA A 18 -36.81 4.21 -0.44
C ALA A 18 -36.88 4.46 -1.96
N LEU A 19 -35.91 5.20 -2.51
CA LEU A 19 -35.88 5.61 -3.92
C LEU A 19 -35.01 4.70 -4.78
N GLU A 20 -33.98 4.07 -4.19
CA GLU A 20 -33.00 3.24 -4.89
C GLU A 20 -32.58 2.04 -4.03
N PRO A 21 -32.25 0.89 -4.66
CA PRO A 21 -31.86 -0.31 -3.92
C PRO A 21 -30.51 -0.14 -3.23
N TRP A 22 -30.25 -0.96 -2.21
CA TRP A 22 -28.92 -1.06 -1.61
C TRP A 22 -27.84 -1.40 -2.64
N SER A 23 -26.68 -0.79 -2.50
CA SER A 23 -25.60 -0.95 -3.46
C SER A 23 -24.93 -2.32 -3.39
N TYR A 24 -24.68 -2.89 -4.58
CA TYR A 24 -23.90 -4.11 -4.77
C TYR A 24 -22.52 -4.03 -4.10
N TYR A 25 -21.88 -2.86 -4.12
CA TYR A 25 -20.52 -2.67 -3.61
C TYR A 25 -20.40 -2.81 -2.09
N LEU A 26 -21.53 -2.88 -1.36
CA LEU A 26 -21.53 -3.06 0.09
C LEU A 26 -21.55 -4.54 0.50
N THR A 27 -22.29 -5.38 -0.22
CA THR A 27 -22.59 -6.76 0.21
C THR A 27 -22.30 -7.82 -0.86
N GLY A 28 -21.98 -7.42 -2.09
CA GLY A 28 -21.93 -8.30 -3.26
C GLY A 28 -23.29 -8.67 -3.83
N GLU A 29 -24.39 -8.07 -3.33
CA GLU A 29 -25.76 -8.35 -3.78
C GLU A 29 -26.58 -7.05 -3.79
N GLN A 30 -27.07 -6.65 -4.96
CA GLN A 30 -27.88 -5.42 -5.07
C GLN A 30 -29.22 -5.59 -4.36
N GLY A 31 -29.67 -4.56 -3.65
CA GLY A 31 -30.91 -4.56 -2.88
C GLY A 31 -30.76 -5.14 -1.47
N LYS A 32 -29.61 -5.73 -1.12
CA LYS A 32 -29.35 -6.30 0.20
C LYS A 32 -28.68 -5.30 1.14
N ALA A 33 -29.33 -5.05 2.28
CA ALA A 33 -28.79 -4.26 3.38
C ALA A 33 -27.56 -4.96 4.03
N PRO A 34 -26.62 -4.21 4.64
CA PRO A 34 -25.49 -4.80 5.35
C PRO A 34 -25.95 -5.61 6.58
N GLU A 35 -25.19 -6.64 6.94
CA GLU A 35 -25.43 -7.47 8.14
C GLU A 35 -24.16 -7.59 9.00
N PRO A 36 -24.20 -7.24 10.31
CA PRO A 36 -25.34 -6.63 11.02
C PRO A 36 -25.74 -5.27 10.43
N PHE A 37 -27.03 -4.93 10.56
CA PHE A 37 -27.56 -3.68 10.00
C PHE A 37 -26.87 -2.46 10.61
N TYR A 38 -26.46 -1.55 9.73
CA TYR A 38 -26.10 -0.18 10.06
C TYR A 38 -26.37 0.72 8.84
N ASP A 39 -26.50 2.02 9.06
CA ASP A 39 -26.55 3.02 7.99
C ASP A 39 -25.13 3.50 7.67
N PRO A 40 -24.54 3.15 6.50
CA PRO A 40 -23.17 3.51 6.21
C PRO A 40 -22.97 5.01 6.05
N LEU A 41 -23.88 5.73 5.41
CA LEU A 41 -23.75 7.18 5.24
C LEU A 41 -23.78 7.89 6.58
N GLN A 42 -24.72 7.54 7.47
CA GLN A 42 -24.77 8.10 8.82
C GLN A 42 -23.47 7.85 9.58
N PHE A 43 -22.95 6.62 9.56
CA PHE A 43 -21.69 6.27 10.19
C PHE A 43 -20.52 7.11 9.66
N TRP A 44 -20.41 7.26 8.34
CA TRP A 44 -19.33 8.04 7.72
C TRP A 44 -19.41 9.52 8.07
N ILE A 45 -20.62 10.10 8.16
CA ILE A 45 -20.82 11.49 8.60
C ILE A 45 -20.32 11.67 10.03
N GLU A 46 -20.81 10.84 10.97
CA GLU A 46 -20.44 10.92 12.38
C GLU A 46 -18.92 10.73 12.57
N ALA A 47 -18.33 9.74 11.88
CA ALA A 47 -16.91 9.47 11.95
C ALA A 47 -16.06 10.61 11.36
N ALA A 48 -16.51 11.26 10.29
CA ALA A 48 -15.84 12.40 9.69
C ALA A 48 -15.91 13.62 10.62
N HIS A 49 -17.11 13.97 11.11
CA HIS A 49 -17.32 15.11 11.99
C HIS A 49 -16.58 14.98 13.32
N ALA A 50 -16.57 13.78 13.92
CA ALA A 50 -15.81 13.51 15.13
C ALA A 50 -14.28 13.73 14.96
N ARG A 51 -13.78 13.72 13.72
CA ARG A 51 -12.36 13.99 13.38
C ARG A 51 -12.14 15.39 12.82
N GLY A 52 -13.17 16.24 12.82
CA GLY A 52 -13.14 17.51 12.12
C GLY A 52 -12.85 17.34 10.64
N LEU A 53 -13.62 16.51 9.95
CA LEU A 53 -13.61 16.41 8.49
C LEU A 53 -15.00 16.76 7.98
N GLU A 54 -15.08 17.56 6.92
CA GLU A 54 -16.33 17.69 6.16
C GLU A 54 -16.62 16.36 5.43
N LEU A 55 -17.89 15.99 5.28
CA LEU A 55 -18.31 14.88 4.42
C LEU A 55 -19.20 15.36 3.28
N HIS A 56 -18.71 15.17 2.05
CA HIS A 56 -19.43 15.46 0.82
C HIS A 56 -19.91 14.16 0.19
N ALA A 57 -21.23 13.98 0.10
CA ALA A 57 -21.84 12.83 -0.54
C ALA A 57 -21.70 12.94 -2.06
N TRP A 58 -20.97 11.99 -2.67
CA TRP A 58 -20.73 11.91 -4.10
C TRP A 58 -21.73 10.97 -4.77
N LEU A 59 -22.37 11.46 -5.82
CA LEU A 59 -23.31 10.72 -6.64
C LEU A 59 -22.91 10.77 -8.11
N ASN A 60 -23.06 9.65 -8.80
CA ASN A 60 -23.19 9.67 -10.26
C ASN A 60 -24.67 9.92 -10.60
N PRO A 61 -25.03 10.97 -11.36
CA PRO A 61 -26.43 11.31 -11.60
C PRO A 61 -27.15 10.39 -12.60
N TYR A 62 -26.44 9.74 -13.54
CA TYR A 62 -27.10 9.09 -14.68
C TYR A 62 -26.69 7.63 -14.93
N ARG A 63 -25.57 7.15 -14.36
CA ARG A 63 -25.21 5.74 -14.49
C ARG A 63 -26.24 4.87 -13.78
N ALA A 64 -26.91 4.00 -14.53
CA ALA A 64 -27.92 3.08 -14.02
C ALA A 64 -27.36 1.68 -13.73
N HIS A 65 -26.28 1.28 -14.42
CA HIS A 65 -25.60 0.02 -14.17
C HIS A 65 -24.15 0.05 -14.69
N HIS A 66 -23.23 -0.53 -13.92
CA HIS A 66 -21.85 -0.81 -14.33
C HIS A 66 -21.65 -2.30 -14.54
N THR A 67 -20.86 -2.68 -15.54
CA THR A 67 -20.48 -4.09 -15.85
C THR A 67 -19.83 -4.90 -14.73
N VAL A 68 -19.38 -4.25 -13.63
CA VAL A 68 -18.80 -4.93 -12.46
C VAL A 68 -19.70 -4.79 -11.22
N GLY A 69 -20.90 -4.22 -11.41
CA GLY A 69 -21.87 -3.90 -10.37
C GLY A 69 -22.86 -5.01 -10.07
N GLY A 70 -22.52 -6.27 -10.37
CA GLY A 70 -23.35 -7.45 -10.14
C GLY A 70 -24.42 -7.69 -11.21
N GLU A 71 -25.40 -8.53 -10.89
CA GLU A 71 -26.57 -8.79 -11.74
C GLU A 71 -27.57 -7.63 -11.65
N ILE A 72 -28.26 -7.32 -12.75
CA ILE A 72 -29.39 -6.38 -12.77
C ILE A 72 -30.62 -7.05 -12.16
N THR A 73 -30.80 -6.85 -10.85
CA THR A 73 -31.92 -7.43 -10.08
C THR A 73 -33.26 -6.75 -10.39
N ASP A 74 -34.38 -7.37 -9.98
CA ASP A 74 -35.72 -6.78 -10.10
C ASP A 74 -35.84 -5.44 -9.37
N SER A 75 -35.04 -5.20 -8.32
CA SER A 75 -35.01 -3.94 -7.57
C SER A 75 -34.26 -2.80 -8.27
N SER A 76 -33.50 -3.10 -9.33
CA SER A 76 -32.71 -2.13 -10.08
C SER A 76 -33.58 -1.08 -10.76
N ILE A 77 -33.13 0.17 -10.82
CA ILE A 77 -33.78 1.23 -11.61
C ILE A 77 -33.93 0.84 -13.08
N VAL A 78 -32.99 0.06 -13.63
CA VAL A 78 -33.09 -0.47 -15.00
C VAL A 78 -34.35 -1.33 -15.19
N ARG A 79 -34.79 -2.06 -14.16
CA ARG A 79 -35.99 -2.90 -14.19
C ARG A 79 -37.25 -2.18 -13.73
N GLN A 80 -37.13 -1.31 -12.73
CA GLN A 80 -38.26 -0.57 -12.15
C GLN A 80 -38.75 0.57 -13.05
N LYS A 81 -37.83 1.21 -13.78
CA LYS A 81 -38.12 2.35 -14.68
C LYS A 81 -37.41 2.16 -16.04
N PRO A 82 -37.73 1.08 -16.78
CA PRO A 82 -37.04 0.73 -18.02
C PRO A 82 -37.19 1.80 -19.11
N GLU A 83 -38.22 2.64 -19.05
CA GLU A 83 -38.42 3.77 -19.96
C GLU A 83 -37.37 4.88 -19.81
N LEU A 84 -36.67 4.93 -18.67
CA LEU A 84 -35.62 5.91 -18.41
C LEU A 84 -34.22 5.40 -18.76
N ALA A 85 -34.02 4.08 -18.83
CA ALA A 85 -32.70 3.45 -18.91
C ALA A 85 -32.38 2.96 -20.32
N LEU A 86 -31.18 3.30 -20.80
CA LEU A 86 -30.68 2.95 -22.12
C LEU A 86 -29.40 2.12 -21.99
N GLU A 87 -29.35 0.99 -22.70
CA GLU A 87 -28.19 0.11 -22.75
C GLU A 87 -27.12 0.66 -23.70
N LEU A 88 -25.85 0.55 -23.29
CA LEU A 88 -24.68 0.91 -24.09
C LEU A 88 -23.98 -0.36 -24.60
N ALA A 89 -23.24 -0.22 -25.70
CA ALA A 89 -22.59 -1.35 -26.37
C ALA A 89 -21.58 -2.14 -25.50
N ASN A 90 -21.05 -1.54 -24.43
CA ASN A 90 -20.15 -2.22 -23.50
C ASN A 90 -20.86 -2.97 -22.35
N GLY A 91 -22.20 -2.98 -22.32
CA GLY A 91 -23.02 -3.62 -21.29
C GLY A 91 -23.34 -2.73 -20.08
N MET A 92 -22.91 -1.47 -20.07
CA MET A 92 -23.36 -0.49 -19.07
C MET A 92 -24.76 0.03 -19.41
N TRP A 93 -25.48 0.52 -18.40
CA TRP A 93 -26.76 1.20 -18.58
C TRP A 93 -26.72 2.63 -18.07
N TRP A 94 -27.40 3.52 -18.78
CA TRP A 94 -27.42 4.95 -18.53
C TRP A 94 -28.85 5.49 -18.56
N LEU A 95 -29.20 6.35 -17.61
CA LEU A 95 -30.46 7.08 -17.62
C LEU A 95 -30.40 8.18 -18.68
N ASP A 96 -31.45 8.33 -19.48
CA ASP A 96 -31.55 9.41 -20.48
C ASP A 96 -31.70 10.76 -19.76
N PRO A 97 -30.70 11.68 -19.82
CA PRO A 97 -30.74 12.95 -19.08
C PRO A 97 -31.84 13.91 -19.55
N THR A 98 -32.42 13.67 -20.73
CA THR A 98 -33.44 14.55 -21.32
C THR A 98 -34.85 14.26 -20.84
N LEU A 99 -35.06 13.11 -20.20
CA LEU A 99 -36.37 12.72 -19.68
C LEU A 99 -36.62 13.35 -18.31
N GLN A 100 -37.80 13.95 -18.14
CA GLN A 100 -38.22 14.53 -16.86
C GLN A 100 -38.15 13.51 -15.71
N GLY A 101 -38.56 12.26 -15.96
CA GLY A 101 -38.49 11.19 -14.96
C GLY A 101 -37.07 10.86 -14.49
N THR A 102 -36.07 10.97 -15.36
CA THR A 102 -34.65 10.83 -15.00
C THR A 102 -34.21 11.99 -14.11
N GLN A 103 -34.56 13.22 -14.50
CA GLN A 103 -34.22 14.41 -13.72
C GLN A 103 -34.86 14.38 -12.33
N ASP A 104 -36.14 13.99 -12.24
CA ASP A 104 -36.87 13.86 -10.99
C ASP A 104 -36.26 12.76 -10.10
N GLN A 105 -35.99 11.56 -10.62
CA GLN A 105 -35.36 10.48 -9.85
C GLN A 105 -34.04 10.94 -9.22
N SER A 106 -33.12 11.47 -10.02
CA SER A 106 -31.79 11.86 -9.54
C SER A 106 -31.83 13.08 -8.63
N HIS A 107 -32.74 14.02 -8.88
CA HIS A 107 -32.98 15.17 -8.00
C HIS A 107 -33.53 14.73 -6.64
N ASP A 108 -34.53 13.85 -6.63
CA ASP A 108 -35.19 13.42 -5.40
C ASP A 108 -34.24 12.60 -4.52
N VAL A 109 -33.34 11.81 -5.12
CA VAL A 109 -32.25 11.13 -4.41
C VAL A 109 -31.29 12.12 -3.74
N VAL A 110 -30.90 13.20 -4.44
CA VAL A 110 -30.08 14.25 -3.82
C VAL A 110 -30.83 14.90 -2.66
N MET A 111 -32.10 15.25 -2.85
CA MET A 111 -32.88 15.94 -1.83
C MET A 111 -33.22 15.04 -0.63
N ASP A 112 -33.38 13.74 -0.84
CA ASP A 112 -33.51 12.76 0.24
C ASP A 112 -32.27 12.78 1.15
N ILE A 113 -31.07 12.77 0.56
CA ILE A 113 -29.82 12.87 1.33
C ILE A 113 -29.75 14.20 2.07
N VAL A 114 -29.97 15.32 1.37
CA VAL A 114 -29.87 16.66 1.94
C VAL A 114 -30.83 16.84 3.10
N ARG A 115 -32.06 16.30 3.01
CA ARG A 115 -33.05 16.41 4.09
C ARG A 115 -32.67 15.58 5.31
N ARG A 116 -32.33 14.30 5.10
CA ARG A 116 -32.19 13.33 6.19
C ARG A 116 -30.83 13.32 6.88
N TYR A 117 -29.77 13.65 6.15
CA TYR A 117 -28.40 13.51 6.65
C TYR A 117 -27.75 14.87 6.90
N ASP A 118 -26.81 14.88 7.83
CA ASP A 118 -26.01 16.07 8.17
C ASP A 118 -24.76 16.20 7.29
N VAL A 119 -24.92 16.07 5.97
CA VAL A 119 -23.81 16.21 5.01
C VAL A 119 -23.33 17.66 4.92
N ASP A 120 -22.03 17.86 4.68
CA ASP A 120 -21.45 19.21 4.44
C ASP A 120 -21.53 19.61 2.97
N GLY A 121 -21.65 18.63 2.08
CA GLY A 121 -21.83 18.88 0.67
C GLY A 121 -22.38 17.72 -0.13
N ILE A 122 -22.82 18.07 -1.35
CA ILE A 122 -23.16 17.16 -2.44
C ILE A 122 -22.10 17.34 -3.53
N HIS A 123 -21.67 16.24 -4.14
CA HIS A 123 -20.66 16.21 -5.17
C HIS A 123 -21.12 15.40 -6.38
N PHE A 124 -20.98 15.93 -7.60
CA PHE A 124 -21.00 15.10 -8.81
C PHE A 124 -19.62 15.11 -9.47
N ASP A 125 -19.26 13.98 -10.09
CA ASP A 125 -18.03 13.83 -10.87
C ASP A 125 -18.26 14.17 -12.36
N ASP A 126 -17.54 13.52 -13.27
CA ASP A 126 -17.46 13.90 -14.68
C ASP A 126 -18.47 13.17 -15.60
N TYR A 127 -19.31 12.29 -15.05
CA TYR A 127 -20.24 11.49 -15.83
C TYR A 127 -21.60 12.17 -16.01
N PHE A 128 -21.75 12.87 -17.13
CA PHE A 128 -23.02 13.43 -17.60
C PHE A 128 -23.62 12.50 -18.65
N TYR A 129 -23.43 12.76 -19.94
CA TYR A 129 -23.53 11.70 -20.94
C TYR A 129 -22.32 10.76 -20.83
N PRO A 130 -22.45 9.49 -21.24
CA PRO A 130 -21.35 8.53 -21.13
C PRO A 130 -20.21 8.89 -22.08
N TYR A 131 -18.99 8.50 -21.72
CA TYR A 131 -17.86 8.58 -22.64
C TYR A 131 -18.17 7.81 -23.93
N PRO A 132 -17.82 8.33 -25.13
CA PRO A 132 -18.13 7.66 -26.39
C PRO A 132 -17.59 6.23 -26.47
N SER A 133 -16.47 5.93 -25.81
CA SER A 133 -15.90 4.59 -25.72
C SER A 133 -16.83 3.56 -25.06
N TYR A 134 -17.77 3.98 -24.23
CA TYR A 134 -18.74 3.07 -23.60
C TYR A 134 -19.79 2.57 -24.58
N ASN A 135 -20.00 3.30 -25.68
CA ASN A 135 -20.89 2.90 -26.76
C ASN A 135 -20.14 2.57 -28.06
N ASN A 136 -18.88 2.14 -27.96
CA ASN A 136 -18.02 1.83 -29.12
C ASN A 136 -17.93 2.98 -30.15
N GLY A 137 -18.00 4.23 -29.68
CA GLY A 137 -17.99 5.44 -30.52
C GLY A 137 -19.31 5.75 -31.23
N GLN A 138 -20.35 4.94 -31.04
CA GLN A 138 -21.69 5.23 -31.53
C GLN A 138 -22.34 6.35 -30.71
N ASP A 139 -23.22 7.11 -31.36
CA ASP A 139 -24.01 8.15 -30.70
C ASP A 139 -24.89 7.56 -29.58
N PHE A 140 -25.18 8.37 -28.56
CA PHE A 140 -26.01 7.96 -27.43
C PHE A 140 -27.44 7.61 -27.92
N PRO A 141 -28.02 6.48 -27.48
CA PRO A 141 -29.24 5.92 -28.07
C PRO A 141 -30.56 6.63 -27.68
N ASP A 142 -30.55 7.95 -27.47
CA ASP A 142 -31.71 8.80 -27.12
C ASP A 142 -32.58 9.22 -28.34
N SER A 143 -32.57 8.43 -29.41
CA SER A 143 -33.28 8.79 -30.66
C SER A 143 -34.81 8.90 -30.50
N LEU A 144 -35.37 8.25 -29.49
CA LEU A 144 -36.80 8.29 -29.18
C LEU A 144 -37.19 9.61 -28.51
N SER A 145 -36.51 9.99 -27.42
CA SER A 145 -36.70 11.25 -26.71
C SER A 145 -36.38 12.45 -27.61
N TRP A 146 -35.35 12.35 -28.46
CA TRP A 146 -35.03 13.37 -29.45
C TRP A 146 -36.19 13.62 -30.43
N ARG A 147 -36.78 12.55 -30.99
CA ARG A 147 -37.92 12.69 -31.92
C ARG A 147 -39.16 13.24 -31.23
N ALA A 148 -39.40 12.87 -29.97
CA ALA A 148 -40.49 13.42 -29.17
C ALA A 148 -40.33 14.94 -29.02
N TYR A 149 -39.15 15.39 -28.58
CA TYR A 149 -38.81 16.82 -28.48
C TYR A 149 -39.01 17.58 -29.80
N GLN A 150 -38.57 17.01 -30.93
CA GLN A 150 -38.79 17.61 -32.24
C GLN A 150 -40.29 17.71 -32.59
N SER A 151 -41.08 16.68 -32.27
CA SER A 151 -42.52 16.66 -32.56
C SER A 151 -43.32 17.68 -31.73
N GLU A 152 -42.81 18.05 -30.56
CA GLU A 152 -43.37 19.08 -29.68
C GLU A 152 -42.93 20.51 -30.08
N GLY A 153 -42.19 20.66 -31.17
CA GLY A 153 -41.74 21.95 -31.69
C GLY A 153 -40.38 22.40 -31.17
N GLY A 154 -39.56 21.49 -30.64
CA GLY A 154 -38.20 21.75 -30.17
C GLY A 154 -37.29 22.35 -31.25
N GLY A 155 -36.66 23.49 -30.96
CA GLY A 155 -35.87 24.28 -31.92
C GLY A 155 -34.35 24.21 -31.77
N LEU A 156 -33.85 23.52 -30.75
CA LEU A 156 -32.41 23.37 -30.52
C LEU A 156 -31.77 22.33 -31.44
N SER A 157 -30.46 22.44 -31.67
CA SER A 157 -29.69 21.30 -32.19
C SER A 157 -29.71 20.15 -31.18
N ARG A 158 -29.51 18.90 -31.62
CA ARG A 158 -29.51 17.75 -30.70
C ARG A 158 -28.45 17.89 -29.61
N ASP A 159 -27.26 18.37 -29.96
CA ASP A 159 -26.19 18.62 -29.01
C ASP A 159 -26.55 19.72 -27.99
N ASP A 160 -27.18 20.80 -28.43
CA ASP A 160 -27.64 21.88 -27.53
C ASP A 160 -28.81 21.45 -26.66
N TRP A 161 -29.72 20.62 -27.17
CA TRP A 161 -30.81 20.02 -26.42
C TRP A 161 -30.28 19.12 -25.31
N ARG A 162 -29.29 18.25 -25.60
CA ARG A 162 -28.61 17.43 -24.59
C ARG A 162 -27.94 18.29 -23.52
N ARG A 163 -27.19 19.33 -23.91
CA ARG A 163 -26.58 20.28 -22.96
C ARG A 163 -27.62 21.00 -22.12
N GLN A 164 -28.70 21.49 -22.74
CA GLN A 164 -29.76 22.21 -22.03
C GLN A 164 -30.40 21.33 -20.95
N ALA A 165 -30.64 20.05 -21.23
CA ALA A 165 -31.18 19.12 -20.24
C ALA A 165 -30.27 18.98 -19.01
N VAL A 166 -28.96 18.79 -19.24
CA VAL A 166 -27.99 18.72 -18.13
C VAL A 166 -27.89 20.06 -17.38
N ASN A 167 -27.88 21.18 -18.10
CA ASN A 167 -27.81 22.52 -17.50
C ASN A 167 -29.00 22.79 -16.57
N GLN A 168 -30.23 22.47 -17.02
CA GLN A 168 -31.45 22.62 -16.22
C GLN A 168 -31.40 21.73 -14.96
N PHE A 169 -30.93 20.49 -15.09
CA PHE A 169 -30.77 19.60 -13.95
C PHE A 169 -29.78 20.15 -12.92
N ILE A 170 -28.60 20.60 -13.36
CA ILE A 170 -27.56 21.17 -12.47
C ILE A 170 -28.06 22.43 -11.76
N GLN A 171 -28.71 23.33 -12.50
CA GLN A 171 -29.30 24.53 -11.93
C GLN A 171 -30.38 24.19 -10.88
N ARG A 172 -31.28 23.26 -11.20
CA ARG A 172 -32.36 22.81 -10.30
C ARG A 172 -31.80 22.19 -9.02
N VAL A 173 -30.80 21.32 -9.13
CA VAL A 173 -30.15 20.69 -7.96
C VAL A 173 -29.53 21.76 -7.06
N TYR A 174 -28.75 22.68 -7.64
CA TYR A 174 -28.14 23.76 -6.85
C TYR A 174 -29.21 24.59 -6.11
N GLN A 175 -30.22 25.09 -6.83
CA GLN A 175 -31.28 25.91 -6.25
C GLN A 175 -32.03 25.18 -5.14
N SER A 176 -32.32 23.89 -5.33
CA SER A 176 -33.06 23.08 -4.36
C SER A 176 -32.24 22.79 -3.10
N ILE A 177 -30.94 22.50 -3.24
CA ILE A 177 -30.02 22.37 -2.09
C ILE A 177 -29.98 23.68 -1.31
N LYS A 178 -29.78 24.82 -2.00
CA LYS A 178 -29.71 26.13 -1.35
C LYS A 178 -31.00 26.50 -0.64
N ALA A 179 -32.16 26.13 -1.20
CA ALA A 179 -33.47 26.40 -0.59
C ALA A 179 -33.74 25.53 0.66
N GLU A 180 -33.25 24.28 0.67
CA GLU A 180 -33.46 23.33 1.77
C GLU A 180 -32.45 23.53 2.92
N LYS A 181 -31.16 23.55 2.60
CA LYS A 181 -30.06 23.74 3.56
C LYS A 181 -28.98 24.64 2.92
N PRO A 182 -29.07 25.97 3.06
CA PRO A 182 -28.16 26.93 2.40
C PRO A 182 -26.66 26.62 2.58
N GLN A 183 -26.29 26.10 3.77
CA GLN A 183 -24.92 25.77 4.15
C GLN A 183 -24.34 24.52 3.46
N VAL A 184 -25.16 23.62 2.90
CA VAL A 184 -24.69 22.37 2.26
C VAL A 184 -24.08 22.70 0.91
N LYS A 185 -22.77 22.53 0.75
CA LYS A 185 -22.04 22.91 -0.48
C LYS A 185 -22.44 22.01 -1.65
N PHE A 186 -22.64 22.57 -2.84
CA PHE A 186 -22.74 21.76 -4.06
C PHE A 186 -21.48 21.92 -4.90
N GLY A 187 -20.81 20.84 -5.27
CA GLY A 187 -19.64 20.94 -6.12
C GLY A 187 -19.60 19.91 -7.23
N LEU A 188 -18.83 20.26 -8.26
CA LEU A 188 -18.73 19.49 -9.48
C LEU A 188 -17.26 19.22 -9.81
N SER A 189 -16.95 17.97 -10.17
CA SER A 189 -15.65 17.56 -10.69
C SER A 189 -15.75 17.13 -12.15
N PRO A 190 -15.92 18.08 -13.08
CA PRO A 190 -15.98 17.77 -14.50
C PRO A 190 -14.61 17.38 -15.04
N PHE A 191 -14.59 16.87 -16.27
CA PHE A 191 -13.34 16.63 -16.98
C PHE A 191 -12.47 17.91 -17.04
N GLY A 192 -11.15 17.77 -17.02
CA GLY A 192 -10.25 18.93 -16.85
C GLY A 192 -10.21 19.91 -18.03
N ILE A 193 -10.62 19.50 -19.23
CA ILE A 193 -10.61 20.30 -20.46
C ILE A 193 -12.05 20.62 -20.86
N TRP A 194 -12.47 21.89 -20.87
CA TRP A 194 -13.79 22.28 -21.38
C TRP A 194 -13.91 21.96 -22.87
N ARG A 195 -12.99 22.51 -23.67
CA ARG A 195 -12.86 22.23 -25.10
C ARG A 195 -11.38 22.31 -25.52
N PRO A 196 -10.95 21.54 -26.53
CA PRO A 196 -9.63 21.69 -27.12
C PRO A 196 -9.43 23.12 -27.65
N ASN A 197 -8.20 23.64 -27.53
CA ASN A 197 -7.83 25.02 -27.88
C ASN A 197 -8.36 26.11 -26.94
N TYR A 198 -8.84 25.75 -25.75
CA TYR A 198 -9.21 26.68 -24.69
C TYR A 198 -8.42 26.37 -23.40
N PRO A 199 -7.31 27.08 -23.13
CA PRO A 199 -6.65 28.10 -23.96
C PRO A 199 -5.95 27.49 -25.19
N PRO A 200 -5.48 28.29 -26.18
CA PRO A 200 -5.01 27.79 -27.49
C PRO A 200 -3.95 26.68 -27.46
N SER A 201 -3.14 26.60 -26.40
CA SER A 201 -2.12 25.54 -26.21
C SER A 201 -2.72 24.18 -25.83
N ILE A 202 -3.90 24.14 -25.22
CA ILE A 202 -4.52 22.90 -24.75
C ILE A 202 -5.12 22.10 -25.90
N LYS A 203 -5.00 20.78 -25.80
CA LYS A 203 -5.53 19.77 -26.75
C LYS A 203 -6.09 18.60 -25.95
N GLY A 204 -6.95 17.80 -26.55
CA GLY A 204 -7.43 16.57 -25.91
C GLY A 204 -8.92 16.36 -26.13
N PHE A 205 -9.56 15.79 -25.12
CA PHE A 205 -10.98 15.44 -25.13
C PHE A 205 -11.87 16.70 -25.00
N ASP A 206 -12.99 16.72 -25.72
CA ASP A 206 -13.97 17.82 -25.73
C ASP A 206 -15.19 17.42 -24.88
N GLN A 207 -15.21 17.79 -23.59
CA GLN A 207 -16.33 17.43 -22.72
C GLN A 207 -17.64 18.14 -23.11
N TYR A 208 -17.55 19.36 -23.66
CA TYR A 208 -18.71 20.13 -24.10
C TYR A 208 -19.42 19.45 -25.27
N GLY A 209 -18.63 18.89 -26.20
CA GLY A 209 -19.14 18.19 -27.38
C GLY A 209 -19.47 16.73 -27.15
N GLN A 210 -18.79 16.04 -26.23
CA GLN A 210 -18.89 14.57 -26.10
C GLN A 210 -19.61 14.10 -24.84
N LEU A 211 -19.47 14.82 -23.71
CA LEU A 211 -20.21 14.52 -22.48
C LEU A 211 -21.43 15.44 -22.31
N TYR A 212 -21.60 16.41 -23.21
CA TYR A 212 -22.63 17.45 -23.15
C TYR A 212 -22.62 18.20 -21.81
N ALA A 213 -21.43 18.32 -21.23
CA ALA A 213 -21.18 19.04 -20.00
C ALA A 213 -20.79 20.48 -20.33
N ASP A 214 -21.71 21.43 -20.15
CA ASP A 214 -21.41 22.86 -20.28
C ASP A 214 -20.77 23.41 -19.02
N ALA A 215 -19.64 22.82 -18.67
CA ALA A 215 -18.93 23.07 -17.42
C ALA A 215 -18.54 24.56 -17.25
N ARG A 216 -18.29 25.26 -18.35
CA ARG A 216 -18.01 26.71 -18.34
C ARG A 216 -19.24 27.52 -17.91
N LEU A 217 -20.42 27.21 -18.45
CA LEU A 217 -21.67 27.88 -18.08
C LEU A 217 -21.95 27.71 -16.58
N TRP A 218 -21.87 26.49 -16.05
CA TRP A 218 -22.20 26.22 -14.64
C TRP A 218 -21.31 27.00 -13.67
N LEU A 219 -20.02 27.12 -13.99
CA LEU A 219 -19.08 27.94 -13.23
C LEU A 219 -19.37 29.44 -13.40
N ASN A 220 -19.58 29.90 -14.63
CA ASN A 220 -19.83 31.31 -14.95
C ASN A 220 -21.15 31.85 -14.34
N GLU A 221 -22.14 30.99 -14.15
CA GLU A 221 -23.44 31.32 -13.53
C GLU A 221 -23.47 31.02 -12.02
N GLY A 222 -22.40 30.44 -11.48
CA GLY A 222 -22.25 30.17 -10.06
C GLY A 222 -23.22 29.11 -9.50
N TRP A 223 -23.66 28.15 -10.32
CA TRP A 223 -24.53 27.02 -9.91
C TRP A 223 -23.79 25.91 -9.15
N ILE A 224 -22.78 26.32 -8.39
CA ILE A 224 -21.87 25.50 -7.59
C ILE A 224 -21.29 26.39 -6.49
N ASP A 225 -20.81 25.76 -5.43
CA ASP A 225 -20.04 26.36 -4.36
C ASP A 225 -18.55 26.04 -4.49
N TYR A 226 -18.19 24.87 -5.04
CA TYR A 226 -16.80 24.55 -5.38
C TYR A 226 -16.66 23.83 -6.71
N TRP A 227 -15.53 24.07 -7.36
CA TRP A 227 -15.17 23.59 -8.69
C TRP A 227 -13.91 22.74 -8.62
N THR A 228 -14.00 21.50 -9.10
CA THR A 228 -12.92 20.51 -9.02
C THR A 228 -12.58 19.94 -10.40
N PRO A 229 -12.10 20.75 -11.36
CA PRO A 229 -11.78 20.25 -12.70
C PRO A 229 -10.70 19.18 -12.59
N GLN A 230 -10.88 18.06 -13.29
CA GLN A 230 -9.97 16.91 -13.23
C GLN A 230 -8.66 17.18 -13.98
N LEU A 231 -7.76 17.94 -13.37
CA LEU A 231 -6.45 18.31 -13.92
C LEU A 231 -5.44 17.18 -13.71
N TYR A 232 -5.70 16.03 -14.33
CA TYR A 232 -4.99 14.77 -14.06
C TYR A 232 -3.68 14.61 -14.83
N TRP A 233 -3.09 15.70 -15.30
CA TRP A 233 -1.89 15.69 -16.13
C TRP A 233 -0.75 16.44 -15.45
N PRO A 234 0.51 16.11 -15.78
CA PRO A 234 1.67 16.76 -15.20
C PRO A 234 1.78 18.24 -15.57
N ILE A 235 2.50 18.98 -14.75
CA ILE A 235 2.84 20.40 -14.96
C ILE A 235 3.51 20.61 -16.33
N ASN A 236 4.43 19.71 -16.70
CA ASN A 236 5.24 19.83 -17.92
C ASN A 236 4.63 19.19 -19.17
N GLN A 237 3.41 18.65 -19.10
CA GLN A 237 2.73 18.06 -20.27
C GLN A 237 2.02 19.16 -21.08
N ILE A 238 2.74 19.84 -21.97
CA ILE A 238 2.29 21.05 -22.69
C ILE A 238 0.82 20.99 -23.19
N PRO A 239 0.35 19.93 -23.89
CA PRO A 239 -1.00 19.92 -24.44
C PRO A 239 -2.11 19.76 -23.38
N GLN A 240 -1.77 19.42 -22.13
CA GLN A 240 -2.69 19.27 -20.99
C GLN A 240 -2.09 19.84 -19.70
N SER A 241 -1.26 20.88 -19.80
CA SER A 241 -0.44 21.35 -18.68
C SER A 241 -1.30 21.77 -17.49
N PHE A 242 -1.00 21.22 -16.31
CA PHE A 242 -1.70 21.51 -15.05
C PHE A 242 -1.85 23.02 -14.77
N PRO A 243 -0.77 23.83 -14.68
CA PRO A 243 -0.89 25.26 -14.38
C PRO A 243 -1.63 26.04 -15.47
N VAL A 244 -1.51 25.64 -16.73
CA VAL A 244 -2.20 26.33 -17.84
C VAL A 244 -3.72 26.13 -17.74
N LEU A 245 -4.16 24.90 -17.48
CA LEU A 245 -5.56 24.59 -17.25
C LEU A 245 -6.09 25.24 -15.97
N LEU A 246 -5.31 25.23 -14.88
CA LEU A 246 -5.68 25.89 -13.63
C LEU A 246 -5.88 27.40 -13.82
N GLY A 247 -4.96 28.05 -14.54
CA GLY A 247 -5.06 29.47 -14.86
C GLY A 247 -6.26 29.80 -15.72
N TRP A 248 -6.62 28.94 -16.67
CA TRP A 248 -7.81 29.13 -17.49
C TRP A 248 -9.10 28.98 -16.67
N TRP A 249 -9.23 27.92 -15.87
CA TRP A 249 -10.40 27.77 -14.98
C TRP A 249 -10.53 28.89 -13.95
N LYS A 250 -9.40 29.45 -13.48
CA LYS A 250 -9.42 30.66 -12.63
C LYS A 250 -10.03 31.86 -13.36
N GLN A 251 -9.74 32.05 -14.64
CA GLN A 251 -10.32 33.14 -15.45
C GLN A 251 -11.82 32.97 -15.67
N GLU A 252 -12.28 31.72 -15.82
CA GLU A 252 -13.71 31.41 -15.97
C GLU A 252 -14.50 31.48 -14.66
N ASN A 253 -13.85 31.63 -13.51
CA ASN A 253 -14.53 31.70 -12.21
C ASN A 253 -15.02 33.12 -11.89
N THR A 254 -16.04 33.59 -12.61
CA THR A 254 -16.61 34.94 -12.52
C THR A 254 -17.28 35.25 -11.19
N HIS A 255 -17.74 34.23 -10.46
CA HIS A 255 -18.39 34.37 -9.15
C HIS A 255 -17.47 34.11 -7.95
N GLY A 256 -16.17 33.89 -8.18
CA GLY A 256 -15.21 33.66 -7.10
C GLY A 256 -15.55 32.45 -6.23
N ARG A 257 -16.10 31.38 -6.82
CA ARG A 257 -16.37 30.11 -6.13
C ARG A 257 -15.06 29.43 -5.75
N HIS A 258 -15.11 28.44 -4.86
CA HIS A 258 -13.89 27.69 -4.51
C HIS A 258 -13.36 26.95 -5.74
N LEU A 259 -12.09 27.14 -6.10
CA LEU A 259 -11.44 26.44 -7.21
C LEU A 259 -10.39 25.47 -6.66
N TRP A 260 -10.75 24.19 -6.58
CA TRP A 260 -9.96 23.13 -5.97
C TRP A 260 -9.66 22.04 -7.01
N PRO A 261 -8.59 22.17 -7.81
CA PRO A 261 -8.31 21.22 -8.89
C PRO A 261 -8.22 19.77 -8.41
N GLY A 262 -8.79 18.86 -9.19
CA GLY A 262 -8.63 17.43 -8.98
C GLY A 262 -7.26 16.96 -9.48
N MET A 263 -6.52 16.23 -8.64
CA MET A 263 -5.18 15.72 -8.93
C MET A 263 -5.18 14.20 -8.96
N SER A 264 -4.74 13.60 -10.07
CA SER A 264 -4.58 12.14 -10.17
C SER A 264 -3.22 11.71 -9.64
N ILE A 265 -3.16 11.36 -8.36
CA ILE A 265 -1.92 11.10 -7.63
C ILE A 265 -1.29 9.73 -7.88
N GLY A 266 -1.94 8.86 -8.66
CA GLY A 266 -1.44 7.51 -8.98
C GLY A 266 -0.80 7.35 -10.37
N ARG A 267 -0.79 8.41 -11.19
CA ARG A 267 -0.34 8.33 -12.60
C ARG A 267 1.18 8.26 -12.74
N ILE A 268 1.92 8.99 -11.91
CA ILE A 268 3.38 8.94 -11.84
C ILE A 268 3.76 8.20 -10.56
N LYS A 269 4.64 7.20 -10.68
CA LYS A 269 5.05 6.34 -9.56
C LYS A 269 6.37 6.81 -8.95
N GLY A 270 6.61 6.40 -7.71
CA GLY A 270 7.85 6.69 -6.97
C GLY A 270 8.02 8.17 -6.62
N GLU A 271 9.25 8.57 -6.31
CA GLU A 271 9.60 9.92 -5.82
C GLU A 271 9.20 11.02 -6.81
N LYS A 272 9.39 10.80 -8.12
CA LYS A 272 8.94 11.75 -9.15
C LYS A 272 7.44 12.00 -9.10
N GLY A 273 6.65 11.00 -8.70
CA GLY A 273 5.22 11.16 -8.50
C GLY A 273 4.90 11.99 -7.25
N ALA A 274 5.60 11.73 -6.15
CA ALA A 274 5.47 12.52 -4.93
C ALA A 274 5.86 13.99 -5.17
N ASP A 275 7.00 14.22 -5.83
CA ASP A 275 7.46 15.55 -6.22
C ASP A 275 6.47 16.25 -7.14
N GLU A 276 5.94 15.56 -8.16
CA GLU A 276 4.92 16.14 -9.04
C GLU A 276 3.67 16.56 -8.26
N VAL A 277 3.17 15.72 -7.34
CA VAL A 277 2.02 16.06 -6.51
C VAL A 277 2.32 17.27 -5.62
N ILE A 278 3.48 17.30 -4.96
CA ILE A 278 3.90 18.45 -4.14
C ILE A 278 3.99 19.71 -5.02
N ASN A 279 4.59 19.62 -6.20
CA ASN A 279 4.72 20.74 -7.13
C ASN A 279 3.33 21.24 -7.56
N GLN A 280 2.38 20.37 -7.85
CA GLN A 280 1.00 20.76 -8.19
C GLN A 280 0.29 21.46 -7.02
N ILE A 281 0.51 21.00 -5.78
CA ILE A 281 0.01 21.66 -4.57
C ILE A 281 0.61 23.07 -4.44
N MET A 282 1.93 23.19 -4.61
CA MET A 282 2.62 24.47 -4.49
C MET A 282 2.24 25.44 -5.61
N VAL A 283 2.07 24.96 -6.84
CA VAL A 283 1.52 25.74 -7.96
C VAL A 283 0.12 26.24 -7.62
N THR A 284 -0.74 25.37 -7.07
CA THR A 284 -2.10 25.77 -6.68
C THR A 284 -2.08 26.86 -5.62
N ARG A 285 -1.25 26.73 -4.58
CA ARG A 285 -1.05 27.76 -3.54
C ARG A 285 -0.54 29.08 -4.11
N GLY A 286 0.36 29.05 -5.08
CA GLY A 286 0.89 30.26 -5.71
C GLY A 286 -0.11 30.94 -6.66
N MET A 287 -0.93 30.16 -7.36
CA MET A 287 -1.89 30.68 -8.33
C MET A 287 -3.23 31.09 -7.71
N ILE A 288 -3.62 30.52 -6.58
CA ILE A 288 -4.88 30.77 -5.88
C ILE A 288 -4.62 30.95 -4.37
N PRO A 289 -3.89 32.01 -3.96
CA PRO A 289 -3.48 32.19 -2.57
C PRO A 289 -4.64 32.53 -1.61
N GLU A 290 -5.77 33.02 -2.12
CA GLU A 290 -6.90 33.46 -1.29
C GLU A 290 -7.72 32.29 -0.72
N ALA A 291 -7.82 31.19 -1.47
CA ALA A 291 -8.58 30.00 -1.06
C ALA A 291 -7.92 28.72 -1.63
N PRO A 292 -6.65 28.44 -1.28
CA PRO A 292 -5.93 27.31 -1.83
C PRO A 292 -6.56 25.99 -1.37
N GLY A 293 -6.77 25.07 -2.31
CA GLY A 293 -7.29 23.74 -2.04
C GLY A 293 -7.22 22.87 -3.28
N HIS A 294 -7.46 21.57 -3.12
CA HIS A 294 -7.41 20.58 -4.20
C HIS A 294 -8.05 19.27 -3.73
N ALA A 295 -8.39 18.39 -4.67
CA ALA A 295 -8.94 17.07 -4.39
C ALA A 295 -8.01 15.98 -4.94
N HIS A 296 -7.73 14.96 -4.12
CA HIS A 296 -6.90 13.82 -4.54
C HIS A 296 -7.75 12.70 -5.16
N TRP A 297 -7.42 12.29 -6.36
CA TRP A 297 -7.90 11.06 -6.98
C TRP A 297 -6.79 9.98 -6.95
N SER A 298 -6.84 9.02 -6.02
CA SER A 298 -7.83 8.85 -4.95
C SER A 298 -7.19 8.38 -3.64
N ILE A 299 -7.97 8.34 -2.55
CA ILE A 299 -7.49 7.88 -1.23
C ILE A 299 -6.84 6.49 -1.27
N GLY A 300 -7.33 5.60 -2.15
CA GLY A 300 -6.76 4.26 -2.33
C GLY A 300 -5.34 4.28 -2.91
N VAL A 301 -4.91 5.37 -3.56
CA VAL A 301 -3.51 5.55 -3.96
C VAL A 301 -2.66 5.94 -2.75
N LEU A 302 -3.13 6.87 -1.91
CA LEU A 302 -2.41 7.28 -0.70
C LEU A 302 -2.21 6.11 0.27
N GLN A 303 -3.24 5.29 0.45
CA GLN A 303 -3.17 4.10 1.32
C GLN A 303 -2.16 3.04 0.86
N ARG A 304 -1.72 3.09 -0.40
CA ARG A 304 -0.79 2.12 -1.00
C ARG A 304 0.56 2.74 -1.38
N ASN A 305 0.77 4.02 -1.07
CA ASN A 305 1.98 4.77 -1.44
C ASN A 305 2.51 5.54 -0.23
N ASP A 306 3.25 4.83 0.63
CA ASP A 306 3.80 5.35 1.89
C ASP A 306 4.72 6.57 1.66
N SER A 307 5.51 6.55 0.57
CA SER A 307 6.40 7.65 0.19
C SER A 307 5.63 8.95 -0.10
N LEU A 308 4.61 8.89 -0.96
CA LEU A 308 3.75 10.04 -1.23
C LEU A 308 3.03 10.51 0.04
N LEU A 309 2.52 9.58 0.86
CA LEU A 309 1.83 9.90 2.11
C LEU A 309 2.75 10.64 3.09
N GLN A 310 3.98 10.16 3.29
CA GLN A 310 4.97 10.82 4.13
C GLN A 310 5.37 12.19 3.57
N ALA A 311 5.61 12.27 2.25
CA ALA A 311 6.02 13.51 1.61
C ALA A 311 4.97 14.62 1.75
N ILE A 312 3.68 14.30 1.57
CA ILE A 312 2.61 15.28 1.79
C ILE A 312 2.39 15.57 3.29
N ALA A 313 2.49 14.57 4.17
CA ALA A 313 2.31 14.74 5.62
C ALA A 313 3.41 15.57 6.28
N GLN A 314 4.67 15.39 5.88
CA GLN A 314 5.82 16.14 6.40
C GLN A 314 6.01 17.48 5.67
N GLY A 315 5.50 17.59 4.44
CA GLY A 315 5.54 18.81 3.63
C GLY A 315 4.23 19.61 3.70
N PRO A 316 3.46 19.69 2.59
CA PRO A 316 2.34 20.61 2.47
C PRO A 316 1.21 20.43 3.50
N TYR A 317 1.06 19.25 4.12
CA TYR A 317 0.03 18.96 5.11
C TYR A 317 0.54 18.87 6.55
N ARG A 318 1.76 19.31 6.82
CA ARG A 318 2.35 19.29 8.17
C ARG A 318 1.51 20.04 9.20
N LYS A 319 0.82 21.10 8.79
CA LYS A 319 -0.13 21.84 9.63
C LYS A 319 -1.55 21.55 9.18
N ALA A 320 -2.44 21.30 10.15
CA ALA A 320 -3.86 21.20 9.91
C ALA A 320 -4.39 22.51 9.29
N ALA A 321 -5.37 22.43 8.40
CA ALA A 321 -5.93 23.60 7.72
C ALA A 321 -7.46 23.60 7.82
N LEU A 322 -8.04 24.78 8.03
CA LEU A 322 -9.47 25.00 7.90
C LEU A 322 -9.90 24.92 6.43
N ALA A 323 -11.18 24.64 6.21
CA ALA A 323 -11.79 24.92 4.92
C ALA A 323 -11.88 26.44 4.74
N PRO A 324 -11.51 27.01 3.57
CA PRO A 324 -11.63 28.44 3.33
C PRO A 324 -13.09 28.91 3.43
N PRO A 325 -13.34 30.16 3.88
CA PRO A 325 -14.69 30.70 4.00
C PRO A 325 -15.42 30.72 2.66
N SER A 326 -16.72 30.42 2.68
CA SER A 326 -17.64 30.52 1.55
C SER A 326 -18.57 31.73 1.74
N PRO A 327 -18.09 32.98 1.52
CA PRO A 327 -18.83 34.20 1.84
C PRO A 327 -20.10 34.42 1.01
N TRP A 328 -20.30 33.63 -0.05
CA TRP A 328 -21.54 33.66 -0.83
C TRP A 328 -22.65 32.76 -0.25
N LEU A 329 -22.31 31.84 0.67
CA LEU A 329 -23.29 31.01 1.38
C LEU A 329 -23.79 31.73 2.63
N ASP A 330 -22.87 32.30 3.39
CA ASP A 330 -23.15 33.04 4.61
C ASP A 330 -22.00 34.01 4.89
N GLN A 331 -22.33 35.20 5.39
CA GLN A 331 -21.36 36.22 5.81
C GLN A 331 -21.42 36.47 7.32
N ALA A 332 -22.36 35.84 8.03
CA ALA A 332 -22.43 35.93 9.47
C ALA A 332 -21.18 35.32 10.09
N LEU A 333 -20.61 36.07 11.04
CA LEU A 333 -19.54 35.59 11.88
C LEU A 333 -20.14 34.84 13.07
N PRO A 334 -19.58 33.70 13.48
CA PRO A 334 -19.97 33.08 14.74
C PRO A 334 -19.63 34.01 15.92
N PRO A 335 -20.40 33.95 17.02
CA PRO A 335 -20.10 34.71 18.22
C PRO A 335 -18.73 34.33 18.79
N ALA A 336 -18.11 35.25 19.53
CA ALA A 336 -16.85 34.97 20.21
C ALA A 336 -17.03 33.84 21.25
N PRO A 337 -16.12 32.85 21.32
CA PRO A 337 -16.23 31.75 22.28
C PRO A 337 -16.16 32.24 23.74
N GLU A 338 -16.93 31.59 24.62
CA GLU A 338 -16.66 31.67 26.05
C GLU A 338 -15.64 30.60 26.44
N VAL A 339 -14.43 31.04 26.81
CA VAL A 339 -13.29 30.18 27.12
C VAL A 339 -12.78 30.40 28.53
N ASP A 340 -12.24 29.33 29.10
CA ASP A 340 -11.50 29.38 30.35
C ASP A 340 -10.21 28.55 30.22
N MET A 341 -9.26 28.80 31.12
CA MET A 341 -7.95 28.17 31.11
C MET A 341 -7.57 27.70 32.52
N ASN A 342 -7.10 26.46 32.62
CA ASN A 342 -6.38 25.99 33.79
C ASN A 342 -5.02 25.38 33.39
N MET A 343 -4.20 25.09 34.40
CA MET A 343 -2.90 24.48 34.21
C MET A 343 -3.01 22.98 34.45
N GLU A 344 -2.49 22.19 33.51
CA GLU A 344 -2.50 20.73 33.58
C GLU A 344 -1.10 20.19 33.32
N MET A 345 -0.69 19.15 34.06
CA MET A 345 0.59 18.47 33.86
C MET A 345 0.41 17.33 32.86
N GLN A 346 1.21 17.31 31.79
CA GLN A 346 1.24 16.25 30.80
C GLN A 346 2.70 15.89 30.46
N GLU A 347 3.08 14.61 30.61
CA GLU A 347 4.42 14.10 30.25
C GLU A 347 5.57 15.00 30.79
N ASP A 348 5.48 15.36 32.08
CA ASP A 348 6.43 16.24 32.79
C ASP A 348 6.51 17.69 32.30
N GLN A 349 5.52 18.15 31.53
CA GLN A 349 5.36 19.54 31.09
C GLN A 349 4.06 20.15 31.61
N LEU A 350 4.15 21.37 32.13
CA LEU A 350 2.96 22.15 32.48
C LEU A 350 2.39 22.77 31.20
N MET A 351 1.10 22.54 30.96
CA MET A 351 0.36 22.94 29.76
C MET A 351 -0.80 23.85 30.15
N ALA A 352 -1.11 24.83 29.29
CA ALA A 352 -2.35 25.58 29.38
C ALA A 352 -3.47 24.75 28.74
N ARG A 353 -4.40 24.25 29.57
CA ARG A 353 -5.61 23.61 29.07
C ARG A 353 -6.67 24.65 28.86
N VAL A 354 -7.02 24.85 27.60
CA VAL A 354 -8.08 25.75 27.15
C VAL A 354 -9.33 24.93 26.96
N PHE A 355 -10.41 25.27 27.66
CA PHE A 355 -11.70 24.59 27.52
C PHE A 355 -12.81 25.58 27.23
N LEU A 356 -13.80 25.09 26.48
CA LEU A 356 -14.98 25.85 26.09
C LEU A 356 -16.03 25.71 27.19
N THR A 357 -16.55 26.82 27.69
CA THR A 357 -17.54 26.82 28.78
C THR A 357 -18.97 26.62 28.27
N GLU A 358 -19.26 27.09 27.05
CA GLU A 358 -20.47 26.76 26.30
C GLU A 358 -20.13 26.39 24.85
N PRO A 359 -20.12 25.08 24.48
CA PRO A 359 -19.93 24.67 23.09
C PRO A 359 -21.20 24.95 22.27
N GLY A 360 -21.46 26.22 21.93
CA GLY A 360 -22.58 26.65 21.10
C GLY A 360 -22.21 26.89 19.63
N GLN A 361 -23.07 26.47 18.70
CA GLN A 361 -23.19 26.73 17.24
C GLN A 361 -21.94 26.70 16.31
N ALA A 362 -20.72 26.69 16.82
CA ALA A 362 -19.51 26.64 16.01
C ALA A 362 -19.25 25.23 15.48
N PHE A 363 -18.79 25.14 14.23
CA PHE A 363 -18.38 23.88 13.62
C PHE A 363 -16.98 23.45 14.12
N ARG A 364 -16.10 24.44 14.34
CA ARG A 364 -14.77 24.27 14.94
C ARG A 364 -14.38 25.50 15.75
N TRP A 365 -13.29 25.37 16.50
CA TRP A 365 -12.63 26.48 17.18
C TRP A 365 -11.15 26.51 16.81
N VAL A 366 -10.50 27.65 16.95
CA VAL A 366 -9.06 27.78 16.75
C VAL A 366 -8.45 28.48 17.96
N ALA A 367 -7.47 27.86 18.58
CA ALA A 367 -6.63 28.50 19.59
C ALA A 367 -5.37 29.04 18.90
N TYR A 368 -5.24 30.35 18.80
CA TYR A 368 -4.02 31.03 18.38
C TYR A 368 -3.18 31.37 19.59
N PHE A 369 -1.91 31.05 19.54
CA PHE A 369 -1.01 31.31 20.64
C PHE A 369 0.34 31.81 20.16
N ARG A 370 0.97 32.64 20.99
CA ARG A 370 2.26 33.25 20.68
C ARG A 370 3.27 32.91 21.76
N HIS A 371 4.40 32.34 21.36
CA HIS A 371 5.58 32.21 22.22
C HIS A 371 6.63 33.22 21.74
N GLY A 372 7.04 34.14 22.62
CA GLY A 372 7.95 35.22 22.21
C GLY A 372 7.39 35.98 21.01
N GLY A 373 8.09 36.01 19.88
CA GLY A 373 7.64 36.66 18.63
C GLY A 373 6.88 35.77 17.64
N GLU A 374 6.72 34.47 17.91
CA GLU A 374 6.21 33.51 16.93
C GLU A 374 4.78 33.04 17.23
N TRP A 375 3.91 33.15 16.23
CA TRP A 375 2.54 32.65 16.28
C TRP A 375 2.44 31.19 15.84
N ASP A 376 1.59 30.44 16.53
CA ASP A 376 1.10 29.14 16.09
C ASP A 376 -0.41 29.00 16.40
N TYR A 377 -1.02 27.91 15.95
CA TYR A 377 -2.43 27.64 16.19
C TYR A 377 -2.74 26.16 16.29
N HIS A 378 -3.79 25.83 17.05
CA HIS A 378 -4.42 24.51 17.08
C HIS A 378 -5.90 24.62 16.69
N ILE A 379 -6.34 23.76 15.77
CA ILE A 379 -7.76 23.63 15.41
C ILE A 379 -8.39 22.60 16.34
N ILE A 380 -9.51 22.96 16.96
CA ILE A 380 -10.25 22.15 17.93
C ILE A 380 -11.58 21.74 17.30
N ASN A 381 -11.90 20.46 17.37
CA ASN A 381 -13.15 19.95 16.81
C ASN A 381 -14.33 20.19 17.77
N SER A 382 -15.56 20.31 17.27
CA SER A 382 -16.74 20.59 18.09
C SER A 382 -17.02 19.55 19.19
N GLY A 383 -16.58 18.30 19.00
CA GLY A 383 -16.66 17.23 20.00
C GLY A 383 -15.53 17.22 21.04
N GLU A 384 -14.52 18.08 20.90
CA GLU A 384 -13.38 18.16 21.83
C GLU A 384 -13.63 19.29 22.84
N PRO A 385 -13.79 18.99 24.14
CA PRO A 385 -14.13 20.01 25.13
C PRO A 385 -12.95 20.94 25.47
N SER A 386 -11.73 20.57 25.06
CA SER A 386 -10.52 21.29 25.43
C SER A 386 -9.32 20.95 24.54
N THR A 387 -8.34 21.85 24.47
CA THR A 387 -7.01 21.58 23.89
C THR A 387 -5.90 21.96 24.87
N LEU A 388 -4.71 21.40 24.64
CA LEU A 388 -3.51 21.70 25.43
C LEU A 388 -2.54 22.54 24.61
N ILE A 389 -2.13 23.67 25.18
CA ILE A 389 -1.15 24.59 24.61
C ILE A 389 0.12 24.54 25.47
N PRO A 390 1.31 24.31 24.88
CA PRO A 390 2.56 24.35 25.62
C PRO A 390 2.77 25.71 26.28
N LEU A 391 3.18 25.74 27.56
CA LEU A 391 3.54 27.01 28.20
C LEU A 391 4.88 27.55 27.71
N PHE A 392 5.78 26.68 27.25
CA PHE A 392 7.11 27.04 26.79
C PHE A 392 7.40 26.40 25.44
N LYS A 393 8.05 27.16 24.55
CA LYS A 393 8.53 26.69 23.25
C LYS A 393 10.04 26.85 23.18
N VAL A 394 10.74 25.85 22.67
CA VAL A 394 12.19 25.96 22.43
C VAL A 394 12.47 26.98 21.32
N LYS A 395 13.40 27.90 21.56
CA LYS A 395 13.85 28.88 20.55
C LYS A 395 14.49 28.16 19.36
N PRO A 396 14.14 28.50 18.11
CA PRO A 396 14.78 27.89 16.95
C PRO A 396 16.29 28.14 16.93
N GLY A 397 17.09 27.09 16.73
CA GLY A 397 18.54 27.20 16.52
C GLY A 397 19.39 27.46 17.77
N VAL A 398 18.81 27.49 18.97
CA VAL A 398 19.60 27.70 20.22
C VAL A 398 20.14 26.42 20.83
N LEU A 399 19.57 25.26 20.50
CA LEU A 399 20.05 23.98 21.01
C LEU A 399 21.23 23.46 20.16
N PRO A 400 22.38 23.13 20.79
CA PRO A 400 23.44 22.40 20.12
C PRO A 400 22.99 20.95 19.80
N LYS A 401 23.62 20.32 18.80
CA LYS A 401 23.32 18.92 18.42
C LYS A 401 23.65 17.90 19.51
N GLU A 402 24.61 18.22 20.37
CA GLU A 402 25.06 17.37 21.47
C GLU A 402 24.89 18.11 22.80
N LYS A 403 24.70 17.36 23.89
CA LYS A 403 24.51 17.91 25.23
C LYS A 403 25.81 18.58 25.71
N PRO A 404 25.81 19.90 26.01
CA PRO A 404 27.00 20.59 26.51
C PRO A 404 27.30 20.18 27.96
N ALA A 405 28.56 20.33 28.39
CA ALA A 405 28.99 20.04 29.76
C ALA A 405 28.30 20.92 30.81
N GLU A 406 27.99 22.17 30.44
CA GLU A 406 27.16 23.08 31.22
C GLU A 406 25.89 23.38 30.42
N LEU A 407 24.72 23.14 31.02
CA LEU A 407 23.45 23.40 30.37
C LEU A 407 23.17 24.91 30.36
N PRO A 408 22.67 25.46 29.25
CA PRO A 408 22.22 26.84 29.22
C PRO A 408 21.05 27.04 30.18
N ALA A 409 20.94 28.24 30.73
CA ALA A 409 19.82 28.60 31.60
C ALA A 409 18.50 28.54 30.81
N PRO A 410 17.37 28.14 31.43
CA PRO A 410 16.09 28.00 30.73
C PRO A 410 15.64 29.25 29.94
N GLU A 411 15.97 30.45 30.43
CA GLU A 411 15.65 31.74 29.78
C GLU A 411 16.33 31.91 28.40
N ALA A 412 17.49 31.28 28.23
CA ALA A 412 18.23 31.27 26.97
C ALA A 412 17.67 30.24 25.97
N VAL A 413 16.88 29.27 26.44
CA VAL A 413 16.41 28.13 25.65
C VAL A 413 14.95 28.25 25.26
N TYR A 414 14.11 28.74 26.18
CA TYR A 414 12.66 28.75 26.02
C TYR A 414 12.09 30.16 25.81
N GLU A 415 10.99 30.23 25.07
CA GLU A 415 10.09 31.38 25.05
C GLU A 415 8.79 31.00 25.77
N PRO A 416 8.35 31.78 26.77
CA PRO A 416 7.07 31.55 27.43
C PRO A 416 5.90 31.94 26.52
N LEU A 417 4.75 31.34 26.78
CA LEU A 417 3.47 31.70 26.19
C LEU A 417 3.12 33.14 26.57
N ALA A 418 3.05 34.01 25.57
CA ALA A 418 2.87 35.45 25.73
C ALA A 418 1.43 35.90 25.45
N GLU A 419 0.78 35.29 24.46
CA GLU A 419 -0.60 35.60 24.10
C GLU A 419 -1.36 34.33 23.71
N LEU A 420 -2.67 34.33 23.98
CA LEU A 420 -3.57 33.24 23.67
C LEU A 420 -4.96 33.80 23.34
N TYR A 421 -5.45 33.45 22.16
CA TYR A 421 -6.77 33.85 21.65
C TYR A 421 -7.51 32.62 21.16
N VAL A 422 -8.82 32.62 21.31
CA VAL A 422 -9.69 31.57 20.78
C VAL A 422 -10.74 32.17 19.88
N THR A 423 -10.92 31.61 18.69
CA THR A 423 -11.97 32.00 17.73
C THR A 423 -12.92 30.83 17.48
N ALA A 424 -14.12 31.15 17.04
CA ALA A 424 -15.10 30.20 16.52
C ALA A 424 -15.06 30.17 15.00
N VAL A 425 -15.31 29.01 14.39
CA VAL A 425 -15.41 28.86 12.94
C VAL A 425 -16.77 28.25 12.60
N SER A 426 -17.53 28.93 11.74
CA SER A 426 -18.82 28.45 11.26
C SER A 426 -18.66 27.30 10.27
N ARG A 427 -19.76 26.63 9.94
CA ARG A 427 -19.77 25.55 8.93
C ARG A 427 -19.51 26.06 7.50
N SER A 428 -19.74 27.35 7.24
CA SER A 428 -19.35 28.02 6.00
C SER A 428 -17.88 28.45 5.99
N GLY A 429 -17.12 28.20 7.07
CA GLY A 429 -15.71 28.55 7.19
C GLY A 429 -15.45 29.99 7.65
N ASN A 430 -16.48 30.74 8.05
CA ASN A 430 -16.32 32.10 8.57
C ASN A 430 -15.76 32.04 10.00
N GLU A 431 -14.70 32.79 10.25
CA GLU A 431 -14.05 32.86 11.56
C GLU A 431 -14.49 34.11 12.33
N GLY A 432 -14.94 33.91 13.57
CA GLY A 432 -15.48 34.96 14.44
C GLY A 432 -14.43 35.83 15.11
N LEU A 433 -14.90 36.78 15.92
CA LEU A 433 -14.01 37.60 16.74
C LEU A 433 -13.30 36.76 17.81
N PRO A 434 -12.03 37.08 18.12
CA PRO A 434 -11.27 36.33 19.11
C PRO A 434 -11.66 36.70 20.54
N THR A 435 -11.68 35.69 21.41
CA THR A 435 -11.67 35.87 22.87
C THR A 435 -10.24 35.76 23.36
N ALA A 436 -9.73 36.84 23.98
CA ALA A 436 -8.39 36.85 24.57
C ALA A 436 -8.40 36.20 25.95
N ILE A 437 -7.46 35.29 26.20
CA ILE A 437 -7.24 34.69 27.52
C ILE A 437 -6.18 35.52 28.24
N THR A 438 -6.50 35.99 29.46
CA THR A 438 -5.54 36.70 30.30
C THR A 438 -4.52 35.72 30.85
N LEU A 439 -3.25 35.88 30.47
CA LEU A 439 -2.16 35.01 30.91
C LEU A 439 -1.38 35.64 32.07
N PRO A 440 -0.99 34.86 33.10
CA PRO A 440 -0.02 35.32 34.08
C PRO A 440 1.39 35.37 33.48
N ALA A 441 2.33 36.05 34.15
CA ALA A 441 3.74 35.91 33.83
C ALA A 441 4.23 34.52 34.26
N PHE A 442 4.75 33.74 33.32
CA PHE A 442 5.30 32.41 33.60
C PHE A 442 6.77 32.51 34.00
N ALA A 443 7.09 32.01 35.20
CA ALA A 443 8.46 31.87 35.65
C ALA A 443 9.13 30.67 34.95
N PHE A 444 10.40 30.80 34.60
CA PHE A 444 11.14 29.80 33.82
C PHE A 444 11.45 28.50 34.58
N ASP A 445 11.25 28.49 35.90
CA ASP A 445 11.29 27.27 36.72
C ASP A 445 10.10 26.33 36.45
N LEU A 446 9.05 26.80 35.77
CA LEU A 446 7.95 25.99 35.26
C LEU A 446 8.26 25.33 33.90
N ALA A 447 9.37 25.69 33.25
CA ALA A 447 9.75 25.10 31.97
C ALA A 447 10.27 23.67 32.15
N PRO A 448 10.11 22.78 31.15
CA PRO A 448 10.70 21.44 31.21
C PRO A 448 12.23 21.54 31.41
N PRO A 449 12.86 20.65 32.18
CA PRO A 449 14.30 20.70 32.40
C PRO A 449 15.05 20.72 31.07
N VAL A 450 15.97 21.68 30.85
CA VAL A 450 16.75 21.79 29.60
C VAL A 450 17.50 20.48 29.27
N ALA A 451 17.87 19.71 30.29
CA ALA A 451 18.47 18.39 30.15
C ALA A 451 17.59 17.39 29.35
N SER A 452 16.26 17.49 29.47
CA SER A 452 15.29 16.60 28.81
C SER A 452 15.15 16.87 27.30
N LEU A 453 15.61 18.03 26.82
CA LEU A 453 15.61 18.37 25.39
C LEU A 453 16.71 17.65 24.61
N PHE A 454 17.70 17.10 25.32
CA PHE A 454 18.72 16.27 24.72
C PHE A 454 18.27 14.81 24.79
N PRO A 455 18.46 14.03 23.72
CA PRO A 455 18.25 12.60 23.81
C PRO A 455 19.05 12.06 24.98
N GLU A 456 18.39 11.29 25.85
CA GLU A 456 19.07 10.53 26.90
C GLU A 456 20.28 9.82 26.27
N PRO A 457 21.49 9.87 26.88
CA PRO A 457 22.56 9.00 26.45
C PRO A 457 21.96 7.60 26.42
N LYS A 458 22.08 6.91 25.27
CA LYS A 458 21.62 5.52 25.14
C LYS A 458 22.03 4.82 26.43
N PRO A 459 21.11 4.18 27.17
CA PRO A 459 21.51 3.43 28.34
C PRO A 459 22.69 2.56 27.90
N GLU A 460 23.81 2.64 28.63
CA GLU A 460 24.82 1.59 28.52
C GLU A 460 24.05 0.27 28.52
N PRO A 461 24.33 -0.64 27.57
CA PRO A 461 23.48 -1.79 27.32
C PRO A 461 23.18 -2.44 28.66
N MET A 462 21.91 -2.30 29.08
CA MET A 462 21.43 -2.88 30.31
C MET A 462 21.84 -4.34 30.22
N GLU A 463 22.67 -4.82 31.15
CA GLU A 463 23.09 -6.22 31.19
C GLU A 463 21.83 -7.05 30.94
N ALA A 464 21.79 -7.74 29.80
CA ALA A 464 20.55 -8.30 29.29
C ALA A 464 19.98 -9.27 30.32
N THR A 465 18.96 -8.83 31.04
CA THR A 465 18.16 -9.65 31.97
C THR A 465 17.18 -10.56 31.22
N GLY A 466 17.33 -10.65 29.89
CA GLY A 466 16.57 -11.56 29.04
C GLY A 466 16.88 -13.02 29.35
N PRO A 467 16.00 -13.94 28.92
CA PRO A 467 16.24 -15.37 29.09
C PRO A 467 17.57 -15.76 28.44
N LYS A 468 18.44 -16.45 29.20
CA LYS A 468 19.68 -17.01 28.65
C LYS A 468 19.32 -18.05 27.59
N LEU A 469 19.54 -17.71 26.32
CA LEU A 469 19.31 -18.63 25.22
C LEU A 469 20.32 -19.79 25.29
N PRO A 470 19.91 -21.02 24.89
CA PRO A 470 20.84 -22.13 24.77
C PRO A 470 21.99 -21.76 23.82
N LYS A 471 23.21 -22.15 24.16
CA LYS A 471 24.36 -21.91 23.28
C LYS A 471 24.28 -22.85 22.06
N PRO A 472 24.23 -22.33 20.82
CA PRO A 472 24.23 -23.16 19.63
C PRO A 472 25.52 -23.98 19.50
N LYS A 473 25.45 -25.12 18.81
CA LYS A 473 26.62 -25.95 18.47
C LYS A 473 27.41 -25.41 17.28
N VAL A 474 26.77 -24.56 16.48
CA VAL A 474 27.36 -23.93 15.29
C VAL A 474 27.56 -22.44 15.57
N ARG A 475 28.75 -21.94 15.25
CA ARG A 475 29.05 -20.51 15.26
C ARG A 475 29.01 -19.99 13.83
N LEU A 476 28.14 -19.01 13.59
CA LEU A 476 27.78 -18.50 12.26
C LEU A 476 28.89 -17.63 11.67
N GLY A 477 28.89 -17.44 10.34
CA GLY A 477 29.87 -16.60 9.65
C GLY A 477 29.98 -15.18 10.21
N VAL A 478 28.85 -14.56 10.60
CA VAL A 478 28.84 -13.23 11.25
C VAL A 478 29.56 -13.22 12.60
N GLU A 479 29.40 -14.26 13.40
CA GLU A 479 30.07 -14.37 14.71
C GLU A 479 31.58 -14.62 14.52
N VAL A 480 31.96 -15.42 13.53
CA VAL A 480 33.37 -15.64 13.16
C VAL A 480 34.01 -14.36 12.64
N LEU A 481 33.31 -13.60 11.79
CA LEU A 481 33.77 -12.30 11.28
C LEU A 481 34.07 -11.35 12.45
N LEU A 482 33.10 -11.13 13.32
CA LEU A 482 33.21 -10.13 14.40
C LEU A 482 34.25 -10.51 15.46
N SER A 483 34.42 -11.81 15.72
CA SER A 483 35.35 -12.29 16.77
C SER A 483 36.78 -12.54 16.27
N GLU A 484 36.98 -12.91 15.01
CA GLU A 484 38.28 -13.40 14.53
C GLU A 484 38.77 -12.75 13.24
N GLN A 485 37.90 -12.10 12.45
CA GLN A 485 38.24 -11.58 11.12
C GLN A 485 37.74 -10.15 10.89
N LEU A 486 37.66 -9.34 11.95
CA LEU A 486 37.13 -7.98 11.90
C LEU A 486 37.93 -7.07 10.95
N ASP A 487 39.21 -7.38 10.73
CA ASP A 487 40.10 -6.66 9.79
C ASP A 487 39.60 -6.72 8.33
N LEU A 488 38.71 -7.66 7.97
CA LEU A 488 38.08 -7.68 6.65
C LEU A 488 37.21 -6.45 6.39
N ILE A 489 36.67 -5.83 7.45
CA ILE A 489 35.71 -4.72 7.37
C ILE A 489 36.09 -3.47 8.19
N ARG A 490 37.08 -3.57 9.08
CA ARG A 490 37.52 -2.44 9.91
C ARG A 490 38.06 -1.31 9.03
N GLY A 491 37.60 -0.09 9.29
CA GLY A 491 37.98 1.12 8.56
C GLY A 491 37.40 1.22 7.15
N LYS A 492 36.41 0.39 6.81
CA LYS A 492 35.76 0.36 5.50
C LYS A 492 34.29 0.79 5.60
N ARG A 493 33.77 1.35 4.51
CA ARG A 493 32.33 1.54 4.28
C ARG A 493 31.73 0.21 3.85
N VAL A 494 30.92 -0.38 4.72
CA VAL A 494 30.35 -1.72 4.53
C VAL A 494 28.97 -1.62 3.91
N GLY A 495 28.78 -2.33 2.79
CA GLY A 495 27.47 -2.69 2.29
C GLY A 495 27.04 -4.05 2.83
N LEU A 496 25.76 -4.27 3.09
CA LEU A 496 25.24 -5.56 3.56
C LEU A 496 23.99 -5.99 2.78
N ILE A 497 24.06 -7.12 2.09
CA ILE A 497 22.90 -7.84 1.55
C ILE A 497 22.35 -8.75 2.64
N THR A 498 21.12 -8.48 3.10
CA THR A 498 20.54 -9.19 4.24
C THR A 498 19.01 -9.19 4.27
N ASN A 499 18.43 -9.95 5.21
CA ASN A 499 17.01 -9.95 5.54
C ASN A 499 16.77 -10.33 7.02
N ALA A 500 15.51 -10.48 7.42
CA ALA A 500 15.14 -10.81 8.81
C ALA A 500 15.74 -12.11 9.37
N SER A 501 16.11 -13.06 8.51
CA SER A 501 16.71 -14.34 8.96
C SER A 501 18.17 -14.23 9.40
N ALA A 502 18.81 -13.10 9.10
CA ALA A 502 20.21 -12.88 9.37
C ALA A 502 20.43 -12.39 10.80
N VAL A 503 20.42 -13.34 11.75
CA VAL A 503 20.70 -13.09 13.16
C VAL A 503 21.89 -13.92 13.66
N ASP A 504 22.53 -13.49 14.75
CA ASP A 504 23.52 -14.30 15.49
C ASP A 504 22.84 -15.41 16.33
N GLY A 505 23.65 -16.22 17.02
CA GLY A 505 23.14 -17.26 17.92
C GLY A 505 22.34 -16.72 19.12
N GLN A 506 22.24 -15.41 19.28
CA GLN A 506 21.49 -14.71 20.33
C GLN A 506 20.32 -13.88 19.76
N LEU A 507 19.93 -14.13 18.51
CA LEU A 507 18.82 -13.46 17.82
C LEU A 507 19.03 -11.96 17.56
N ARG A 508 20.28 -11.46 17.60
CA ARG A 508 20.58 -10.09 17.22
C ARG A 508 20.81 -10.02 15.71
N SER A 509 20.18 -9.04 15.06
CA SER A 509 20.32 -8.82 13.61
C SER A 509 21.76 -8.51 13.22
N THR A 510 22.23 -9.07 12.11
CA THR A 510 23.52 -8.72 11.51
C THR A 510 23.63 -7.23 11.19
N ILE A 511 22.50 -6.56 10.88
CA ILE A 511 22.46 -5.10 10.70
C ILE A 511 22.94 -4.40 11.97
N ASP A 512 22.37 -4.79 13.11
CA ASP A 512 22.64 -4.13 14.39
C ASP A 512 24.06 -4.49 14.88
N LEU A 513 24.48 -5.75 14.68
CA LEU A 513 25.83 -6.20 15.01
C LEU A 513 26.92 -5.45 14.27
N LEU A 514 26.72 -5.18 12.97
CA LEU A 514 27.69 -4.44 12.16
C LEU A 514 27.65 -2.93 12.45
N ALA A 515 26.47 -2.37 12.70
CA ALA A 515 26.33 -0.97 13.09
C ALA A 515 26.97 -0.67 14.46
N GLU A 516 26.99 -1.65 15.37
CA GLU A 516 27.61 -1.54 16.70
C GLU A 516 29.09 -1.97 16.71
N ALA A 517 29.61 -2.54 15.63
CA ALA A 517 30.97 -3.06 15.58
C ALA A 517 32.01 -1.91 15.59
N PRO A 518 33.03 -1.97 16.47
CA PRO A 518 33.98 -0.88 16.63
C PRO A 518 34.84 -0.71 15.38
N GLY A 519 34.87 0.52 14.86
CA GLY A 519 35.64 0.89 13.68
C GLY A 519 35.06 0.38 12.37
N VAL A 520 33.76 0.05 12.33
CA VAL A 520 33.02 -0.35 11.12
C VAL A 520 32.01 0.74 10.78
N GLU A 521 31.95 1.14 9.51
CA GLU A 521 30.90 2.05 9.02
C GLU A 521 29.92 1.25 8.17
N LEU A 522 28.72 0.97 8.69
CA LEU A 522 27.65 0.35 7.90
C LEU A 522 26.99 1.42 7.01
N ALA A 523 27.36 1.47 5.73
CA ALA A 523 27.03 2.56 4.82
C ALA A 523 25.82 2.29 3.91
N ALA A 524 25.49 1.02 3.66
CA ALA A 524 24.37 0.65 2.81
C ALA A 524 23.79 -0.73 3.17
N LEU A 525 22.47 -0.85 3.11
CA LEU A 525 21.74 -2.11 3.24
C LEU A 525 21.11 -2.47 1.90
N PHE A 526 21.09 -3.76 1.57
CA PHE A 526 20.52 -4.26 0.32
C PHE A 526 19.55 -5.40 0.63
N GLY A 527 18.26 -5.17 0.40
CA GLY A 527 17.22 -6.17 0.63
C GLY A 527 16.92 -6.96 -0.64
N PRO A 528 16.91 -8.30 -0.60
CA PRO A 528 16.41 -9.13 -1.69
C PRO A 528 14.86 -9.10 -1.69
N GLU A 529 14.24 -10.15 -2.22
CA GLU A 529 12.81 -10.41 -2.03
C GLU A 529 12.44 -10.39 -0.53
N HIS A 530 11.37 -9.67 -0.15
CA HIS A 530 10.89 -9.42 1.22
C HIS A 530 11.62 -8.34 2.04
N GLY A 531 12.70 -7.77 1.51
CA GLY A 531 13.44 -6.65 2.11
C GLY A 531 14.28 -7.00 3.36
N VAL A 532 14.93 -5.98 3.95
CA VAL A 532 15.99 -6.19 4.97
C VAL A 532 15.48 -6.55 6.37
N ARG A 533 14.26 -6.13 6.73
CA ARG A 533 13.62 -6.48 8.02
C ARG A 533 12.42 -7.43 7.87
N GLY A 534 12.16 -7.96 6.67
CA GLY A 534 11.18 -9.03 6.44
C GLY A 534 9.70 -8.65 6.65
N ALA A 535 9.37 -7.36 6.70
CA ALA A 535 8.04 -6.88 7.10
C ALA A 535 6.92 -7.08 6.04
N ARG A 536 7.24 -7.44 4.78
CA ARG A 536 6.26 -7.47 3.67
C ARG A 536 6.57 -8.57 2.63
N GLU A 537 5.55 -9.04 1.90
CA GLU A 537 5.74 -9.87 0.69
C GLU A 537 6.25 -9.01 -0.49
N GLY A 538 7.30 -9.44 -1.21
CA GLY A 538 7.75 -8.80 -2.46
C GLY A 538 8.84 -7.73 -2.32
N ARG A 539 8.86 -6.76 -3.25
CA ARG A 539 9.91 -5.74 -3.43
C ARG A 539 9.85 -4.63 -2.35
N ILE A 540 11.02 -4.10 -1.95
CA ILE A 540 11.11 -2.83 -1.21
C ILE A 540 10.73 -1.67 -2.15
N GLN A 541 9.75 -0.86 -1.74
CA GLN A 541 9.07 0.08 -2.63
C GLN A 541 9.89 1.34 -2.95
N GLN A 542 10.85 1.73 -2.09
CA GLN A 542 11.70 2.91 -2.28
C GLN A 542 13.18 2.54 -2.08
N GLU A 543 14.03 2.93 -3.02
CA GLU A 543 15.49 2.77 -2.92
C GLU A 543 16.05 3.93 -2.09
N GLY A 544 16.79 3.64 -1.02
CA GLY A 544 17.42 4.63 -0.14
C GLY A 544 16.66 4.98 1.15
N GLU A 545 15.54 4.32 1.45
CA GLU A 545 14.81 4.49 2.72
C GLU A 545 15.74 4.14 3.91
N PRO A 546 15.84 4.97 4.96
CA PRO A 546 16.71 4.68 6.10
C PRO A 546 16.12 3.56 6.96
N ASP A 547 16.94 2.60 7.36
CA ASP A 547 16.59 1.60 8.37
C ASP A 547 16.19 2.32 9.68
N PRO A 548 15.01 2.06 10.25
CA PRO A 548 14.45 2.87 11.34
C PRO A 548 15.29 2.83 12.62
N ARG A 549 16.13 1.79 12.79
CA ARG A 549 16.99 1.64 13.98
C ARG A 549 18.37 2.25 13.78
N THR A 550 18.98 2.02 12.62
CA THR A 550 20.39 2.41 12.36
C THR A 550 20.52 3.68 11.53
N GLY A 551 19.48 4.10 10.82
CA GLY A 551 19.48 5.22 9.88
C GLY A 551 20.18 4.91 8.54
N VAL A 552 20.67 3.69 8.34
CA VAL A 552 21.44 3.29 7.15
C VAL A 552 20.50 3.15 5.94
N PRO A 553 20.84 3.70 4.76
CA PRO A 553 19.98 3.62 3.58
C PRO A 553 19.82 2.18 3.05
N VAL A 554 18.59 1.82 2.68
CA VAL A 554 18.20 0.48 2.21
C VAL A 554 17.86 0.49 0.71
N TYR A 555 18.49 -0.38 -0.08
CA TYR A 555 18.28 -0.52 -1.52
C TYR A 555 17.63 -1.87 -1.85
N SER A 556 16.76 -1.91 -2.87
CA SER A 556 16.12 -3.16 -3.32
C SER A 556 16.97 -3.89 -4.37
N LEU A 557 17.15 -5.20 -4.20
CA LEU A 557 17.72 -6.12 -5.20
C LEU A 557 16.64 -7.04 -5.80
N TYR A 558 15.39 -6.59 -5.81
CA TYR A 558 14.24 -7.31 -6.35
C TYR A 558 13.30 -6.37 -7.11
N GLY A 559 12.88 -6.75 -8.32
CA GLY A 559 12.06 -5.93 -9.23
C GLY A 559 12.80 -5.49 -10.48
N ASP A 560 13.17 -4.20 -10.56
CA ASP A 560 13.78 -3.59 -11.77
C ASP A 560 15.20 -4.12 -12.09
N GLY A 561 15.81 -4.84 -11.15
CA GLY A 561 17.09 -5.51 -11.29
C GLY A 561 17.39 -6.37 -10.06
N TYR A 562 18.28 -7.36 -10.25
CA TYR A 562 18.70 -8.28 -9.18
C TYR A 562 20.14 -8.02 -8.69
N ALA A 563 20.81 -7.04 -9.29
CA ALA A 563 22.20 -6.67 -9.00
C ALA A 563 22.27 -5.25 -8.42
N PRO A 564 23.20 -4.97 -7.49
CA PRO A 564 23.46 -3.61 -7.04
C PRO A 564 23.87 -2.70 -8.21
N LYS A 565 23.33 -1.49 -8.26
CA LYS A 565 23.72 -0.48 -9.25
C LYS A 565 25.13 0.04 -8.92
N LYS A 566 25.88 0.44 -9.96
CA LYS A 566 27.23 1.01 -9.80
C LYS A 566 27.25 2.18 -8.80
N GLU A 567 26.28 3.08 -8.88
CA GLU A 567 26.13 4.24 -7.98
C GLU A 567 25.94 3.87 -6.49
N TRP A 568 25.47 2.66 -6.19
CA TRP A 568 25.37 2.16 -4.81
C TRP A 568 26.69 1.54 -4.38
N LEU A 569 27.35 0.82 -5.29
CA LEU A 569 28.68 0.25 -5.06
C LEU A 569 29.74 1.33 -4.84
N ASP A 570 29.62 2.50 -5.48
CA ASP A 570 30.53 3.64 -5.28
C ASP A 570 30.51 4.19 -3.82
N LYS A 571 29.48 3.83 -3.03
CA LYS A 571 29.31 4.25 -1.63
C LYS A 571 29.97 3.32 -0.62
N ILE A 572 30.45 2.15 -1.05
CA ILE A 572 30.96 1.10 -0.17
C ILE A 572 32.36 0.65 -0.64
N ASP A 573 33.14 0.11 0.29
CA ASP A 573 34.47 -0.44 0.02
C ASP A 573 34.47 -1.98 0.08
N VAL A 574 33.41 -2.58 0.62
CA VAL A 574 33.22 -4.04 0.69
C VAL A 574 31.72 -4.35 0.77
N LEU A 575 31.27 -5.40 0.07
CA LEU A 575 29.88 -5.86 0.12
C LEU A 575 29.79 -7.22 0.81
N LEU A 576 29.07 -7.27 1.93
CA LEU A 576 28.78 -8.48 2.68
C LEU A 576 27.47 -9.10 2.21
N PHE A 577 27.39 -10.43 2.25
CA PHE A 577 26.17 -11.19 2.05
C PHE A 577 25.92 -12.07 3.27
N ASP A 578 24.78 -11.88 3.94
CA ASP A 578 24.35 -12.66 5.09
C ASP A 578 22.84 -12.87 5.10
N ILE A 579 22.40 -14.05 4.64
CA ILE A 579 20.99 -14.46 4.56
C ILE A 579 20.89 -15.98 4.77
N GLN A 580 19.91 -16.44 5.57
CA GLN A 580 19.61 -17.86 5.72
C GLN A 580 18.92 -18.42 4.46
N GLY A 581 19.50 -19.48 3.89
CA GLY A 581 18.89 -20.25 2.80
C GLY A 581 18.03 -21.41 3.28
N VAL A 582 17.36 -22.10 2.35
CA VAL A 582 16.52 -23.29 2.64
C VAL A 582 16.97 -24.57 1.93
N GLY A 583 18.13 -24.54 1.25
CA GLY A 583 18.68 -25.73 0.58
C GLY A 583 17.99 -26.14 -0.72
N ALA A 584 17.10 -25.31 -1.25
CA ALA A 584 16.31 -25.59 -2.45
C ALA A 584 16.67 -24.70 -3.65
N ALA A 585 16.66 -25.25 -4.87
CA ALA A 585 16.96 -24.53 -6.11
C ALA A 585 15.98 -23.39 -6.40
N TRP A 586 14.69 -23.55 -6.09
CA TRP A 586 13.66 -22.53 -6.36
C TRP A 586 13.72 -21.30 -5.43
N TYR A 587 14.55 -21.33 -4.38
CA TYR A 587 14.64 -20.22 -3.41
C TYR A 587 15.61 -19.11 -3.88
N THR A 588 15.17 -17.87 -3.93
CA THR A 588 15.77 -16.84 -4.80
C THR A 588 17.08 -16.22 -4.29
N PHE A 589 17.34 -16.19 -2.98
CA PHE A 589 18.42 -15.39 -2.38
C PHE A 589 19.84 -15.70 -2.90
N LYS A 590 20.15 -16.97 -3.17
CA LYS A 590 21.45 -17.35 -3.77
C LYS A 590 21.68 -16.76 -5.17
N TYR A 591 20.62 -16.54 -5.93
CA TYR A 591 20.75 -15.90 -7.23
C TYR A 591 21.01 -14.40 -7.08
N THR A 592 20.36 -13.73 -6.11
CA THR A 592 20.71 -12.35 -5.72
C THR A 592 22.19 -12.24 -5.34
N MET A 593 22.71 -13.19 -4.55
CA MET A 593 24.14 -13.27 -4.25
C MET A 593 24.98 -13.33 -5.53
N SER A 594 24.64 -14.20 -6.48
CA SER A 594 25.40 -14.35 -7.72
C SER A 594 25.38 -13.08 -8.61
N TYR A 595 24.24 -12.39 -8.68
CA TYR A 595 24.14 -11.10 -9.39
C TYR A 595 25.00 -10.01 -8.71
N ALA A 596 25.01 -9.99 -7.38
CA ALA A 596 25.82 -9.04 -6.63
C ALA A 596 27.32 -9.33 -6.74
N MET A 597 27.74 -10.60 -6.70
CA MET A 597 29.13 -11.01 -6.93
C MET A 597 29.63 -10.53 -8.29
N GLU A 598 28.84 -10.75 -9.34
CA GLU A 598 29.19 -10.31 -10.70
C GLU A 598 29.26 -8.78 -10.83
N ALA A 599 28.37 -8.05 -10.15
CA ALA A 599 28.41 -6.59 -10.10
C ALA A 599 29.64 -6.06 -9.36
N CYS A 600 29.98 -6.66 -8.23
CA CYS A 600 31.16 -6.35 -7.43
C CYS A 600 32.46 -6.63 -8.20
N ALA A 601 32.54 -7.75 -8.93
CA ALA A 601 33.68 -8.06 -9.79
C ALA A 601 33.91 -6.96 -10.85
N ARG A 602 32.85 -6.49 -11.52
CA ARG A 602 32.93 -5.39 -12.49
C ARG A 602 33.32 -4.05 -11.86
N ALA A 603 32.93 -3.81 -10.61
CA ALA A 603 33.19 -2.56 -9.90
C ALA A 603 34.52 -2.56 -9.13
N GLY A 604 35.21 -3.71 -9.03
CA GLY A 604 36.41 -3.85 -8.21
C GLY A 604 36.13 -3.79 -6.71
N ILE A 605 34.90 -4.14 -6.28
CA ILE A 605 34.50 -4.16 -4.86
C ILE A 605 34.67 -5.58 -4.31
N PRO A 606 35.44 -5.80 -3.23
CA PRO A 606 35.52 -7.07 -2.54
C PRO A 606 34.15 -7.57 -2.06
N PHE A 607 33.89 -8.87 -2.20
CA PHE A 607 32.63 -9.51 -1.83
C PHE A 607 32.86 -10.55 -0.74
N VAL A 608 32.14 -10.44 0.38
CA VAL A 608 32.31 -11.31 1.55
C VAL A 608 31.02 -12.07 1.84
N VAL A 609 31.07 -13.41 1.82
CA VAL A 609 29.93 -14.25 2.22
C VAL A 609 30.10 -14.68 3.67
N LEU A 610 29.15 -14.29 4.52
CA LEU A 610 29.04 -14.77 5.90
C LEU A 610 28.24 -16.07 5.88
N ASP A 611 28.95 -17.19 5.94
CA ASP A 611 28.31 -18.46 5.62
C ASP A 611 27.33 -18.92 6.71
N ARG A 612 26.29 -19.65 6.29
CA ARG A 612 25.20 -20.15 7.13
C ARG A 612 24.88 -21.62 6.82
N PRO A 613 24.28 -22.36 7.78
CA PRO A 613 23.94 -23.77 7.57
C PRO A 613 22.99 -23.94 6.39
N ASN A 614 23.20 -24.99 5.58
CA ASN A 614 22.11 -25.52 4.79
C ASN A 614 21.19 -26.29 5.75
N PRO A 615 19.93 -25.89 5.94
CA PRO A 615 19.07 -26.51 6.96
C PRO A 615 18.74 -27.97 6.64
N LEU A 616 18.89 -28.39 5.38
CA LEU A 616 18.63 -29.74 4.91
C LEU A 616 19.87 -30.64 4.92
N GLY A 617 20.95 -30.17 5.57
CA GLY A 617 22.27 -30.80 5.53
C GLY A 617 22.99 -30.61 4.19
N GLY A 618 24.18 -31.19 4.10
CA GLY A 618 25.04 -31.18 2.91
C GLY A 618 25.17 -32.53 2.20
N GLU A 619 24.70 -33.62 2.80
CA GLU A 619 24.92 -34.97 2.27
C GLU A 619 23.95 -35.31 1.14
N VAL A 620 22.65 -35.09 1.37
CA VAL A 620 21.59 -35.46 0.44
C VAL A 620 21.43 -34.40 -0.64
N VAL A 621 21.45 -34.85 -1.89
CA VAL A 621 21.13 -34.06 -3.10
C VAL A 621 20.04 -34.79 -3.85
N GLU A 622 19.02 -34.06 -4.29
CA GLU A 622 17.90 -34.61 -5.06
C GLU A 622 17.72 -33.77 -6.33
N GLY A 623 17.76 -34.44 -7.49
CA GLY A 623 17.45 -33.85 -8.78
C GLY A 623 15.95 -33.78 -9.04
N PRO A 624 15.50 -33.28 -10.19
CA PRO A 624 16.31 -32.90 -11.35
C PRO A 624 16.92 -31.51 -11.22
N TYR A 625 17.56 -31.02 -12.29
CA TYR A 625 17.92 -29.61 -12.36
C TYR A 625 16.69 -28.71 -12.48
N LEU A 626 16.79 -27.55 -11.85
CA LEU A 626 15.89 -26.43 -12.09
C LEU A 626 15.99 -25.94 -13.55
N ASN A 627 14.84 -25.66 -14.17
CA ASN A 627 14.74 -24.93 -15.44
C ASN A 627 15.07 -23.45 -15.23
N LEU A 628 15.99 -22.92 -16.05
CA LEU A 628 16.40 -21.52 -15.97
C LEU A 628 15.31 -20.59 -16.49
N ALA A 629 15.03 -19.52 -15.75
CA ALA A 629 14.10 -18.46 -16.14
C ALA A 629 14.22 -17.25 -15.20
N SER A 630 14.21 -16.03 -15.75
CA SER A 630 14.26 -14.79 -14.95
C SER A 630 15.42 -14.79 -13.94
N ILE A 631 15.13 -14.78 -12.63
CA ILE A 631 16.14 -14.80 -11.56
C ILE A 631 16.88 -16.14 -11.43
N PHE A 632 16.30 -17.24 -11.91
CA PHE A 632 16.89 -18.59 -11.84
C PHE A 632 17.96 -18.76 -12.92
N ARG A 633 19.16 -18.24 -12.67
CA ARG A 633 20.22 -18.15 -13.68
C ARG A 633 21.27 -19.26 -13.67
N HIS A 634 21.28 -20.12 -12.63
CA HIS A 634 22.23 -21.23 -12.50
C HIS A 634 21.51 -22.56 -12.34
N ARG A 635 21.96 -23.58 -13.08
CA ARG A 635 21.40 -24.94 -12.98
C ARG A 635 21.81 -25.54 -11.64
N LEU A 636 20.83 -25.82 -10.79
CA LEU A 636 21.02 -26.50 -9.51
C LEU A 636 20.01 -27.64 -9.35
N PRO A 637 20.41 -28.76 -8.73
CA PRO A 637 19.45 -29.78 -8.30
C PRO A 637 18.42 -29.19 -7.35
N LEU A 638 17.17 -29.65 -7.41
CA LEU A 638 16.08 -29.11 -6.60
C LEU A 638 16.42 -29.07 -5.11
N ARG A 639 17.10 -30.10 -4.58
CA ARG A 639 17.81 -30.08 -3.29
C ARG A 639 19.30 -30.18 -3.58
N HIS A 640 20.04 -29.09 -3.39
CA HIS A 640 21.44 -28.99 -3.87
C HIS A 640 22.50 -29.39 -2.83
N GLY A 641 22.16 -29.41 -1.54
CA GLY A 641 23.06 -29.85 -0.47
C GLY A 641 24.35 -29.03 -0.35
N MET A 642 24.32 -27.73 -0.60
CA MET A 642 25.49 -26.83 -0.47
C MET A 642 25.14 -25.61 0.37
N THR A 643 26.10 -25.04 1.09
CA THR A 643 25.92 -23.72 1.73
C THR A 643 26.01 -22.60 0.70
N TYR A 644 25.62 -21.38 1.08
CA TYR A 644 25.77 -20.23 0.19
C TYR A 644 27.24 -19.85 -0.03
N GLY A 645 28.12 -20.04 0.98
CA GLY A 645 29.56 -19.91 0.81
C GLY A 645 30.14 -20.90 -0.21
N GLU A 646 29.72 -22.18 -0.16
CA GLU A 646 30.15 -23.19 -1.13
C GLU A 646 29.66 -22.87 -2.55
N LEU A 647 28.39 -22.44 -2.70
CA LEU A 647 27.83 -22.01 -3.98
C LEU A 647 28.52 -20.77 -4.56
N ALA A 648 28.87 -19.80 -3.71
CA ALA A 648 29.62 -18.61 -4.13
C ALA A 648 30.98 -19.00 -4.71
N ARG A 649 31.72 -19.90 -4.04
CA ARG A 649 33.02 -20.39 -4.55
C ARG A 649 32.86 -21.11 -5.89
N MET A 650 31.86 -21.99 -5.98
CA MET A 650 31.56 -22.73 -7.21
C MET A 650 31.28 -21.77 -8.37
N TRP A 651 30.32 -20.86 -8.23
CA TRP A 651 29.94 -19.97 -9.32
C TRP A 651 30.98 -18.92 -9.66
N ASN A 652 31.79 -18.46 -8.69
CA ASN A 652 32.87 -17.53 -9.01
C ASN A 652 33.88 -18.16 -9.99
N GLU A 653 34.13 -19.47 -9.87
CA GLU A 653 35.02 -20.22 -10.77
C GLU A 653 34.31 -20.67 -12.05
N THR A 654 33.16 -21.36 -11.94
CA THR A 654 32.51 -22.00 -13.09
C THR A 654 31.88 -21.00 -14.06
N GLU A 655 31.37 -19.87 -13.55
CA GLU A 655 30.76 -18.82 -14.36
C GLU A 655 31.75 -17.71 -14.72
N GLY A 656 32.97 -17.77 -14.18
CA GLY A 656 34.04 -16.81 -14.48
C GLY A 656 33.73 -15.37 -14.05
N PHE A 657 33.05 -15.17 -12.91
CA PHE A 657 32.71 -13.81 -12.45
C PHE A 657 33.95 -12.97 -12.17
N GLY A 658 35.03 -13.59 -11.64
CA GLY A 658 36.26 -12.88 -11.29
C GLY A 658 36.10 -11.95 -10.07
N ALA A 659 35.16 -12.24 -9.17
CA ALA A 659 34.99 -11.47 -7.95
C ALA A 659 36.15 -11.72 -6.98
N ASP A 660 36.62 -10.66 -6.30
CA ASP A 660 37.47 -10.79 -5.11
C ASP A 660 36.62 -11.32 -3.94
N LEU A 661 36.43 -12.63 -3.94
CA LEU A 661 35.52 -13.35 -3.06
C LEU A 661 36.26 -13.85 -1.82
N THR A 662 35.76 -13.46 -0.65
CA THR A 662 36.10 -14.09 0.63
C THR A 662 34.86 -14.79 1.19
N VAL A 663 34.99 -16.04 1.62
CA VAL A 663 33.96 -16.73 2.40
C VAL A 663 34.43 -16.84 3.83
N VAL A 664 33.63 -16.36 4.79
CA VAL A 664 33.88 -16.55 6.22
C VAL A 664 33.14 -17.82 6.66
N PRO A 665 33.85 -18.95 6.82
CA PRO A 665 33.21 -20.23 7.11
C PRO A 665 32.68 -20.26 8.54
N MET A 666 31.59 -21.00 8.73
CA MET A 666 31.08 -21.34 10.07
C MET A 666 32.08 -22.21 10.83
N LYS A 667 31.94 -22.28 12.15
CA LYS A 667 32.62 -23.29 12.98
C LYS A 667 31.60 -24.25 13.59
N GLY A 668 31.90 -25.55 13.52
CA GLY A 668 31.12 -26.61 14.16
C GLY A 668 30.01 -27.23 13.30
N TRP A 669 29.61 -26.60 12.18
CA TRP A 669 28.66 -27.22 11.26
C TRP A 669 29.30 -28.41 10.54
N LYS A 670 28.54 -29.49 10.39
CA LYS A 670 28.90 -30.70 9.65
C LYS A 670 27.82 -30.98 8.62
N ARG A 671 28.19 -31.59 7.50
CA ARG A 671 27.24 -31.91 6.41
C ARG A 671 26.08 -32.79 6.87
N SER A 672 26.29 -33.64 7.86
CA SER A 672 25.27 -34.51 8.45
C SER A 672 24.24 -33.77 9.31
N MET A 673 24.49 -32.51 9.70
CA MET A 673 23.58 -31.75 10.56
C MET A 673 22.39 -31.22 9.77
N LEU A 674 21.19 -31.53 10.25
CA LEU A 674 19.98 -30.77 9.92
C LEU A 674 19.88 -29.53 10.82
N TRP A 675 18.87 -28.69 10.58
CA TRP A 675 18.71 -27.45 11.35
C TRP A 675 18.67 -27.66 12.87
N ASP A 676 17.88 -28.62 13.34
CA ASP A 676 17.73 -28.90 14.78
C ASP A 676 19.04 -29.34 15.45
N ASP A 677 19.93 -30.02 14.72
CA ASP A 677 21.22 -30.45 15.24
C ASP A 677 22.14 -29.27 15.60
N THR A 678 21.95 -28.13 14.91
CA THR A 678 22.77 -26.91 15.09
C THR A 678 22.50 -26.21 16.42
N GLY A 679 21.31 -26.41 17.00
CA GLY A 679 20.85 -25.66 18.17
C GLY A 679 20.51 -24.19 17.90
N LEU A 680 20.38 -23.79 16.64
CA LEU A 680 19.94 -22.44 16.24
C LEU A 680 18.42 -22.36 16.17
N PHE A 681 17.87 -21.19 16.51
CA PHE A 681 16.44 -20.92 16.33
C PHE A 681 16.10 -20.66 14.86
N TRP A 682 15.01 -21.26 14.37
CA TRP A 682 14.50 -20.98 13.03
C TRP A 682 13.87 -19.59 12.99
N VAL A 683 14.52 -18.66 12.31
CA VAL A 683 13.94 -17.34 11.97
C VAL A 683 13.49 -17.40 10.53
N MET A 684 12.18 -17.29 10.31
CA MET A 684 11.57 -17.49 8.99
C MET A 684 12.19 -16.57 7.92
N PRO A 685 12.80 -17.13 6.86
CA PRO A 685 13.44 -16.34 5.82
C PRO A 685 12.45 -15.71 4.81
N SER A 686 11.18 -16.13 4.83
CA SER A 686 10.07 -15.52 4.09
C SER A 686 8.72 -15.86 4.75
N PRO A 687 7.61 -15.12 4.46
CA PRO A 687 6.32 -15.30 5.13
C PRO A 687 5.73 -16.72 5.07
N ASN A 688 5.93 -17.43 3.96
CA ASN A 688 5.42 -18.79 3.78
C ASN A 688 6.47 -19.87 4.11
N MET A 689 7.60 -19.48 4.72
CA MET A 689 8.67 -20.37 5.17
C MET A 689 8.78 -20.32 6.70
N GLY A 690 7.63 -20.49 7.35
CA GLY A 690 7.46 -20.23 8.78
C GLY A 690 8.18 -21.24 9.71
N THR A 691 8.42 -22.47 9.23
CA THR A 691 8.94 -23.57 10.06
C THR A 691 10.06 -24.33 9.37
N PHE A 692 10.89 -25.03 10.15
CA PHE A 692 11.94 -25.90 9.61
C PHE A 692 11.32 -27.07 8.80
N GLU A 693 10.20 -27.60 9.26
CA GLU A 693 9.41 -28.64 8.60
C GLU A 693 8.99 -28.21 7.19
N THR A 694 8.54 -26.96 7.03
CA THR A 694 8.28 -26.37 5.72
C THR A 694 9.53 -26.41 4.83
N ALA A 695 10.72 -26.06 5.37
CA ALA A 695 11.96 -26.11 4.61
C ALA A 695 12.33 -27.53 4.15
N VAL A 696 12.05 -28.55 4.97
CA VAL A 696 12.30 -29.98 4.65
C VAL A 696 11.48 -30.43 3.44
N VAL A 697 10.21 -30.03 3.36
CA VAL A 697 9.32 -30.46 2.26
C VAL A 697 9.44 -29.60 1.00
N TYR A 698 9.88 -28.35 1.15
CA TYR A 698 9.87 -27.33 0.11
C TYR A 698 10.56 -27.71 -1.21
N PRO A 699 11.74 -28.37 -1.26
CA PRO A 699 12.41 -28.64 -2.54
C PRO A 699 11.54 -29.42 -3.54
N GLY A 700 10.71 -30.34 -3.05
CA GLY A 700 9.73 -31.06 -3.86
C GLY A 700 8.36 -30.37 -3.90
N GLN A 701 7.85 -29.87 -2.77
CA GLN A 701 6.52 -29.26 -2.70
C GLN A 701 6.40 -27.97 -3.53
N CYS A 702 7.51 -27.29 -3.82
CA CYS A 702 7.51 -26.13 -4.72
C CYS A 702 7.10 -26.50 -6.17
N LEU A 703 7.14 -27.78 -6.57
CA LEU A 703 6.62 -28.22 -7.87
C LEU A 703 5.12 -27.91 -8.03
N PHE A 704 4.36 -27.92 -6.93
CA PHE A 704 2.92 -27.67 -6.92
C PHE A 704 2.58 -26.22 -7.28
N GLU A 705 3.48 -25.24 -7.06
CA GLU A 705 3.26 -23.83 -7.42
C GLU A 705 2.93 -23.62 -8.90
N ARG A 706 3.47 -24.49 -9.77
CA ARG A 706 3.25 -24.44 -11.23
C ARG A 706 2.14 -25.35 -11.72
N THR A 707 1.18 -25.66 -10.84
CA THR A 707 0.05 -26.54 -11.14
C THR A 707 -1.30 -25.91 -10.77
N ASN A 708 -2.40 -26.57 -11.14
CA ASN A 708 -3.76 -26.25 -10.65
C ASN A 708 -4.11 -26.91 -9.29
N LEU A 709 -3.14 -27.49 -8.59
CA LEU A 709 -3.31 -27.98 -7.20
C LEU A 709 -2.91 -26.87 -6.22
N SER A 710 -3.53 -26.81 -5.05
CA SER A 710 -3.03 -26.00 -3.95
C SER A 710 -1.77 -26.61 -3.34
N GLU A 711 -0.81 -25.77 -3.01
CA GLU A 711 0.38 -26.06 -2.20
C GLU A 711 0.21 -25.58 -0.74
N GLY A 712 -1.02 -25.30 -0.31
CA GLY A 712 -1.32 -24.93 1.07
C GLY A 712 -1.05 -23.47 1.44
N ARG A 713 -0.51 -22.66 0.53
CA ARG A 713 -0.47 -21.19 0.71
C ARG A 713 -1.90 -20.66 0.90
N GLY A 714 -2.06 -19.63 1.74
CA GLY A 714 -3.39 -19.15 2.19
C GLY A 714 -3.97 -19.95 3.36
N THR A 715 -3.18 -20.85 3.96
CA THR A 715 -3.49 -21.56 5.21
C THR A 715 -2.38 -21.33 6.25
N ALA A 716 -2.54 -21.85 7.46
CA ALA A 716 -1.50 -21.84 8.49
C ALA A 716 -0.35 -22.84 8.24
N LYS A 717 -0.44 -23.70 7.22
CA LYS A 717 0.52 -24.79 6.93
C LYS A 717 0.94 -24.80 5.45
N PRO A 718 1.57 -23.72 4.94
CA PRO A 718 2.04 -23.68 3.57
C PRO A 718 3.04 -24.81 3.29
N PHE A 719 2.92 -25.43 2.12
CA PHE A 719 3.68 -26.59 1.62
C PHE A 719 3.54 -27.90 2.39
N LEU A 720 3.02 -27.88 3.62
CA LEU A 720 2.68 -29.09 4.36
C LEU A 720 1.28 -29.61 4.00
N LEU A 721 0.43 -28.76 3.45
CA LEU A 721 -0.85 -29.12 2.85
C LEU A 721 -0.77 -29.05 1.33
N THR A 722 -1.36 -30.02 0.65
CA THR A 722 -1.57 -29.94 -0.79
C THR A 722 -2.87 -30.63 -1.18
N GLY A 723 -3.55 -30.18 -2.24
CA GLY A 723 -4.85 -30.73 -2.62
C GLY A 723 -5.57 -29.91 -3.68
N ALA A 724 -6.75 -30.38 -4.08
CA ALA A 724 -7.67 -29.68 -4.97
C ALA A 724 -9.13 -30.13 -4.74
N PRO A 725 -10.13 -29.40 -5.24
CA PRO A 725 -11.54 -29.74 -5.05
C PRO A 725 -11.94 -31.11 -5.62
N TRP A 726 -11.18 -31.60 -6.60
CA TRP A 726 -11.43 -32.84 -7.32
C TRP A 726 -10.62 -34.05 -6.81
N ILE A 727 -9.92 -33.92 -5.68
CA ILE A 727 -9.14 -34.99 -5.06
C ILE A 727 -9.93 -35.67 -3.94
N ASP A 728 -10.01 -36.99 -3.99
CA ASP A 728 -10.47 -37.82 -2.87
C ASP A 728 -9.35 -37.94 -1.82
N ALA A 729 -9.49 -37.19 -0.73
CA ALA A 729 -8.48 -37.07 0.33
C ALA A 729 -8.14 -38.41 0.98
N GLU A 730 -9.15 -39.25 1.25
CA GLU A 730 -8.98 -40.54 1.91
C GLU A 730 -8.23 -41.52 0.99
N LYS A 731 -8.66 -41.66 -0.26
CA LYS A 731 -7.96 -42.53 -1.22
C LYS A 731 -6.52 -42.09 -1.47
N ALA A 732 -6.27 -40.79 -1.54
CA ALA A 732 -4.92 -40.28 -1.72
C ALA A 732 -4.03 -40.58 -0.51
N ALA A 733 -4.53 -40.39 0.72
CA ALA A 733 -3.78 -40.69 1.93
C ALA A 733 -3.53 -42.20 2.10
N ASP A 734 -4.53 -43.05 1.84
CA ASP A 734 -4.40 -44.51 1.92
C ASP A 734 -3.37 -45.04 0.92
N ASP A 735 -3.43 -44.59 -0.34
CA ASP A 735 -2.46 -44.97 -1.36
C ASP A 735 -1.04 -44.52 -0.98
N LEU A 736 -0.87 -43.27 -0.53
CA LEU A 736 0.45 -42.75 -0.14
C LEU A 736 1.02 -43.46 1.09
N ASN A 737 0.21 -43.72 2.11
CA ASN A 737 0.65 -44.47 3.29
C ASN A 737 0.99 -45.93 2.93
N GLY A 738 0.26 -46.54 1.98
CA GLY A 738 0.55 -47.87 1.46
C GLY A 738 1.91 -48.00 0.75
N ARG A 739 2.48 -46.88 0.28
CA ARG A 739 3.81 -46.84 -0.35
C ARG A 739 4.97 -46.90 0.66
N ASN A 740 4.72 -46.74 1.96
CA ASN A 740 5.73 -46.80 3.04
C ASN A 740 6.95 -45.88 2.79
N LEU A 741 6.70 -44.63 2.38
CA LEU A 741 7.77 -43.68 2.08
C LEU A 741 8.56 -43.32 3.36
N PRO A 742 9.91 -43.26 3.31
CA PRO A 742 10.72 -42.98 4.50
C PRO A 742 10.47 -41.59 5.11
N GLY A 743 10.33 -41.54 6.43
CA GLY A 743 10.31 -40.28 7.19
C GLY A 743 9.03 -39.46 7.07
N VAL A 744 7.94 -40.02 6.54
CA VAL A 744 6.66 -39.33 6.36
C VAL A 744 5.46 -40.24 6.62
N ALA A 745 4.39 -39.66 7.15
CA ALA A 745 3.04 -40.18 7.10
C ALA A 745 2.11 -39.15 6.44
N PHE A 746 1.02 -39.61 5.83
CA PHE A 746 0.05 -38.74 5.16
C PHE A 746 -1.28 -38.80 5.89
N ARG A 747 -1.81 -37.65 6.27
CA ARG A 747 -3.15 -37.53 6.85
C ARG A 747 -4.11 -36.99 5.78
N PRO A 748 -5.31 -37.57 5.58
CA PRO A 748 -6.32 -36.95 4.74
C PRO A 748 -6.66 -35.55 5.26
N ALA A 749 -6.70 -34.56 4.39
CA ALA A 749 -6.90 -33.16 4.75
C ALA A 749 -7.96 -32.49 3.87
N TYR A 750 -8.77 -31.66 4.52
CA TYR A 750 -9.74 -30.79 3.89
C TYR A 750 -9.44 -29.36 4.32
N PHE A 751 -9.24 -28.46 3.36
CA PHE A 751 -8.82 -27.09 3.66
C PHE A 751 -9.27 -26.13 2.57
N ILE A 752 -9.43 -24.86 2.93
CA ILE A 752 -9.74 -23.76 2.00
C ILE A 752 -8.52 -22.84 2.02
N PRO A 753 -7.76 -22.74 0.90
CA PRO A 753 -6.65 -21.81 0.83
C PRO A 753 -7.18 -20.39 0.55
N ASN A 754 -7.08 -19.52 1.54
CA ASN A 754 -7.64 -18.17 1.48
C ASN A 754 -6.70 -17.19 0.77
N ILE A 755 -7.23 -16.42 -0.18
CA ILE A 755 -6.52 -15.30 -0.82
C ILE A 755 -7.46 -14.12 -1.04
N GLU A 756 -6.94 -12.90 -0.92
CA GLU A 756 -7.70 -11.69 -1.26
C GLU A 756 -8.04 -11.69 -2.77
N SER A 757 -9.30 -11.40 -3.09
CA SER A 757 -9.96 -11.54 -4.40
C SER A 757 -9.37 -10.70 -5.54
N THR A 758 -8.29 -9.95 -5.31
CA THR A 758 -7.67 -9.03 -6.28
C THR A 758 -6.45 -9.61 -6.99
N ARG A 759 -5.94 -10.79 -6.59
CA ARG A 759 -4.78 -11.41 -7.22
C ARG A 759 -5.19 -12.15 -8.50
N ALA A 760 -4.50 -11.88 -9.61
CA ALA A 760 -4.65 -12.66 -10.83
C ALA A 760 -4.43 -14.15 -10.55
N ASN A 761 -5.32 -15.02 -11.03
CA ASN A 761 -5.23 -16.48 -10.87
C ASN A 761 -4.91 -17.18 -12.20
N PRO A 762 -3.73 -16.95 -12.81
CA PRO A 762 -3.43 -17.41 -14.17
C PRO A 762 -3.32 -18.93 -14.32
N ARG A 763 -3.33 -19.68 -13.21
CA ARG A 763 -3.19 -21.15 -13.20
C ARG A 763 -4.41 -21.86 -12.62
N ASN A 764 -5.53 -21.16 -12.44
CA ASN A 764 -6.76 -21.70 -11.87
C ASN A 764 -6.50 -22.48 -10.57
N LYS A 765 -5.68 -21.90 -9.69
CA LYS A 765 -5.51 -22.42 -8.34
C LYS A 765 -6.86 -22.39 -7.61
N PRO A 766 -7.17 -23.39 -6.78
CA PRO A 766 -8.46 -23.51 -6.09
C PRO A 766 -8.54 -22.58 -4.88
N TRP A 767 -8.29 -21.28 -5.10
CA TRP A 767 -8.35 -20.27 -4.05
C TRP A 767 -9.78 -20.06 -3.58
N ASN A 768 -9.97 -19.99 -2.26
CA ASN A 768 -11.28 -19.84 -1.63
C ASN A 768 -12.25 -21.00 -1.95
N GLU A 769 -11.73 -22.15 -2.41
CA GLU A 769 -12.49 -23.38 -2.66
C GLU A 769 -12.09 -24.49 -1.68
N LEU A 770 -13.04 -25.35 -1.32
CA LEU A 770 -12.75 -26.52 -0.49
C LEU A 770 -11.89 -27.52 -1.28
N CYS A 771 -10.67 -27.74 -0.82
CA CYS A 771 -9.75 -28.74 -1.35
C CYS A 771 -9.79 -30.01 -0.50
N GLY A 772 -9.87 -31.17 -1.16
CA GLY A 772 -9.44 -32.45 -0.59
C GLY A 772 -7.97 -32.73 -0.93
N GLY A 773 -7.25 -33.44 -0.08
CA GLY A 773 -5.85 -33.79 -0.32
C GLY A 773 -5.19 -34.39 0.90
N VAL A 774 -3.89 -34.14 1.07
CA VAL A 774 -3.10 -34.68 2.19
C VAL A 774 -2.34 -33.58 2.93
N GLU A 775 -2.18 -33.81 4.23
CA GLU A 775 -1.19 -33.16 5.07
C GLU A 775 0.03 -34.07 5.21
N ILE A 776 1.22 -33.50 4.99
CA ILE A 776 2.51 -34.17 5.14
C ILE A 776 2.93 -34.10 6.61
N MET A 777 2.95 -35.24 7.28
CA MET A 777 3.39 -35.38 8.66
C MET A 777 4.81 -35.95 8.65
N LEU A 778 5.82 -35.10 8.87
CA LEU A 778 7.21 -35.54 8.97
C LEU A 778 7.40 -36.39 10.24
N THR A 779 7.87 -37.63 10.06
CA THR A 779 8.20 -38.55 11.16
C THR A 779 9.69 -38.68 11.38
N ASP A 780 10.50 -38.49 10.32
CA ASP A 780 11.95 -38.41 10.36
C ASP A 780 12.46 -37.52 9.22
N PRO A 781 12.81 -36.24 9.51
CA PRO A 781 13.34 -35.32 8.51
C PRO A 781 14.63 -35.78 7.81
N ALA A 782 15.46 -36.61 8.44
CA ALA A 782 16.71 -37.10 7.85
C ALA A 782 16.47 -38.20 6.81
N ALA A 783 15.47 -39.06 7.05
CA ALA A 783 15.04 -40.08 6.12
C ALA A 783 14.23 -39.50 4.93
N TYR A 784 13.56 -38.36 5.12
CA TYR A 784 12.68 -37.76 4.13
C TYR A 784 13.40 -37.40 2.80
N ARG A 785 12.75 -37.75 1.68
CA ARG A 785 13.20 -37.44 0.30
C ARG A 785 12.16 -36.57 -0.38
N SER A 786 12.47 -35.28 -0.44
CA SER A 786 11.53 -34.21 -0.79
C SER A 786 11.02 -34.31 -2.23
N VAL A 787 11.90 -34.57 -3.19
CA VAL A 787 11.53 -34.63 -4.61
C VAL A 787 10.77 -35.93 -4.88
N SER A 788 11.31 -37.07 -4.43
CA SER A 788 10.65 -38.37 -4.58
C SER A 788 9.24 -38.35 -3.97
N THR A 789 9.08 -37.81 -2.76
CA THR A 789 7.77 -37.72 -2.11
C THR A 789 6.79 -36.86 -2.90
N ALA A 790 7.22 -35.71 -3.43
CA ALA A 790 6.35 -34.88 -4.27
C ALA A 790 5.87 -35.62 -5.53
N LEU A 791 6.73 -36.42 -6.17
CA LEU A 791 6.35 -37.24 -7.33
C LEU A 791 5.35 -38.34 -6.97
N HIS A 792 5.51 -38.98 -5.81
CA HIS A 792 4.51 -39.94 -5.33
C HIS A 792 3.16 -39.26 -5.04
N ILE A 793 3.14 -38.04 -4.51
CA ILE A 793 1.90 -37.28 -4.29
C ILE A 793 1.22 -36.95 -5.63
N PHE A 794 1.97 -36.49 -6.65
CA PHE A 794 1.39 -36.26 -7.98
C PHE A 794 0.77 -37.53 -8.58
N ASP A 795 1.48 -38.66 -8.48
CA ASP A 795 0.98 -39.95 -8.97
C ASP A 795 -0.26 -40.42 -8.18
N ALA A 796 -0.27 -40.28 -6.85
CA ALA A 796 -1.44 -40.60 -6.03
C ALA A 796 -2.64 -39.71 -6.39
N TYR A 797 -2.44 -38.42 -6.62
CA TYR A 797 -3.52 -37.48 -7.01
C TYR A 797 -4.10 -37.77 -8.38
N ARG A 798 -3.28 -38.26 -9.33
CA ARG A 798 -3.78 -38.73 -10.63
C ARG A 798 -4.65 -39.98 -10.52
N LYS A 799 -4.44 -40.81 -9.49
CA LYS A 799 -5.23 -42.03 -9.22
C LYS A 799 -6.48 -41.75 -8.38
N ALA A 800 -6.38 -40.83 -7.42
CA ALA A 800 -7.44 -40.51 -6.46
C ALA A 800 -8.40 -39.41 -6.93
N GLY A 801 -8.03 -38.64 -7.96
CA GLY A 801 -8.82 -37.52 -8.46
C GLY A 801 -9.67 -37.83 -9.70
N SER A 802 -10.76 -37.08 -9.89
CA SER A 802 -11.57 -37.10 -11.12
C SER A 802 -11.25 -35.95 -12.08
N GLY A 803 -10.38 -35.02 -11.67
CA GLY A 803 -9.97 -33.84 -12.45
C GLY A 803 -8.71 -34.07 -13.28
N VAL A 804 -8.39 -33.08 -14.13
CA VAL A 804 -7.17 -33.09 -14.96
C VAL A 804 -6.10 -32.24 -14.31
N LEU A 805 -4.93 -32.83 -14.04
CA LEU A 805 -3.73 -32.12 -13.59
C LEU A 805 -3.23 -31.20 -14.71
N GLN A 806 -3.17 -29.90 -14.43
CA GLN A 806 -2.54 -28.92 -15.31
C GLN A 806 -1.20 -28.54 -14.68
N TRP A 807 -0.09 -28.85 -15.35
CA TRP A 807 1.25 -28.55 -14.86
C TRP A 807 2.29 -28.49 -15.98
N ALA A 808 3.43 -27.85 -15.69
CA ALA A 808 4.57 -27.77 -16.60
C ALA A 808 5.87 -28.08 -15.83
N PRO A 809 6.10 -29.35 -15.46
CA PRO A 809 7.27 -29.75 -14.69
C PRO A 809 8.56 -29.74 -15.55
N PRO A 810 9.75 -29.87 -14.94
CA PRO A 810 10.97 -30.22 -15.67
C PRO A 810 10.77 -31.43 -16.59
N GLU A 811 11.47 -31.46 -17.73
CA GLU A 811 11.23 -32.44 -18.80
C GLU A 811 11.34 -33.88 -18.31
N VAL A 812 12.35 -34.18 -17.49
CA VAL A 812 12.53 -35.51 -16.90
C VAL A 812 11.39 -35.94 -15.97
N ILE A 813 10.75 -34.99 -15.28
CA ILE A 813 9.55 -35.25 -14.44
C ILE A 813 8.31 -35.45 -15.32
N ARG A 814 8.23 -34.78 -16.49
CA ARG A 814 7.10 -34.96 -17.42
C ARG A 814 6.93 -36.40 -17.89
N ARG A 815 7.99 -37.21 -17.84
CA ARG A 815 7.92 -38.67 -18.11
C ARG A 815 6.89 -39.41 -17.25
N LEU A 816 6.47 -38.86 -16.12
CA LEU A 816 5.35 -39.40 -15.32
C LEU A 816 4.01 -39.41 -16.09
N GLU A 817 3.90 -38.68 -17.20
CA GLU A 817 2.74 -38.69 -18.11
C GLU A 817 2.76 -39.87 -19.09
N GLU A 818 3.91 -40.51 -19.30
CA GLU A 818 4.07 -41.61 -20.24
C GLU A 818 3.40 -42.90 -19.71
N PRO A 819 2.65 -43.62 -20.56
CA PRO A 819 2.01 -44.87 -20.14
C PRO A 819 3.03 -45.91 -19.64
N GLY A 820 2.84 -46.39 -18.40
CA GLY A 820 3.64 -47.46 -17.81
C GLY A 820 4.92 -47.02 -17.10
N VAL A 821 5.28 -45.73 -17.14
CA VAL A 821 6.42 -45.20 -16.39
C VAL A 821 6.08 -45.09 -14.90
N THR A 822 6.96 -45.62 -14.06
CA THR A 822 6.85 -45.61 -12.59
C THR A 822 7.47 -44.35 -11.98
N VAL A 823 7.08 -44.02 -10.74
CA VAL A 823 7.69 -42.89 -10.01
C VAL A 823 9.18 -43.13 -9.79
N GLU A 824 9.56 -44.38 -9.51
CA GLU A 824 10.92 -44.82 -9.26
C GLU A 824 11.83 -44.61 -10.48
N GLU A 825 11.35 -44.95 -11.69
CA GLU A 825 12.09 -44.69 -12.93
C GLU A 825 12.31 -43.19 -13.19
N VAL A 826 11.35 -42.35 -12.80
CA VAL A 826 11.49 -40.88 -12.90
C VAL A 826 12.49 -40.38 -11.86
N VAL A 827 12.41 -40.85 -10.61
CA VAL A 827 13.35 -40.48 -9.53
C VAL A 827 14.78 -40.87 -9.91
N GLU A 828 15.00 -42.07 -10.45
CA GLU A 828 16.31 -42.51 -10.93
C GLU A 828 16.82 -41.62 -12.06
N ALA A 829 15.97 -41.26 -13.02
CA ALA A 829 16.34 -40.36 -14.11
C ALA A 829 16.66 -38.94 -13.64
N CYS A 830 15.89 -38.41 -12.67
CA CYS A 830 16.17 -37.14 -12.01
C CYS A 830 17.54 -37.15 -11.33
N GLN A 831 17.89 -38.26 -10.65
CA GLN A 831 19.17 -38.41 -9.98
C GLN A 831 20.33 -38.52 -10.97
N LYS A 832 20.14 -39.26 -12.07
CA LYS A 832 21.13 -39.40 -13.14
C LYS A 832 21.45 -38.07 -13.82
N GLU A 833 20.46 -37.20 -13.98
CA GLU A 833 20.65 -35.89 -14.62
C GLU A 833 21.70 -35.03 -13.88
N ILE A 834 21.81 -35.19 -12.56
CA ILE A 834 22.64 -34.34 -11.70
C ILE A 834 24.00 -34.94 -11.32
N GLU A 835 24.40 -36.07 -11.89
CA GLU A 835 25.69 -36.74 -11.61
C GLU A 835 26.89 -35.78 -11.79
N GLY A 836 26.90 -35.02 -12.88
CA GLY A 836 27.96 -34.03 -13.13
C GLY A 836 28.02 -32.91 -12.08
N PHE A 837 26.90 -32.55 -11.47
CA PHE A 837 26.89 -31.60 -10.34
C PHE A 837 27.50 -32.23 -9.09
N LEU A 838 27.24 -33.51 -8.81
CA LEU A 838 27.84 -34.21 -7.68
C LEU A 838 29.36 -34.24 -7.80
N GLU A 839 29.90 -34.50 -8.98
CA GLU A 839 31.34 -34.45 -9.22
C GLU A 839 31.91 -33.03 -9.07
N THR A 840 31.22 -32.04 -9.65
CA THR A 840 31.69 -30.65 -9.64
C THR A 840 31.72 -30.06 -8.24
N ARG A 841 30.68 -30.30 -7.41
CA ARG A 841 30.54 -29.67 -6.10
C ARG A 841 31.65 -30.06 -5.12
N GLU A 842 32.21 -31.27 -5.23
CA GLU A 842 33.25 -31.80 -4.32
C GLU A 842 34.47 -30.88 -4.24
N ARG A 843 34.78 -30.19 -5.34
CA ARG A 843 35.91 -29.23 -5.42
C ARG A 843 35.68 -27.97 -4.58
N PHE A 844 34.42 -27.63 -4.31
CA PHE A 844 34.02 -26.35 -3.72
C PHE A 844 33.52 -26.49 -2.28
N LEU A 845 33.34 -27.71 -1.79
CA LEU A 845 32.92 -27.95 -0.42
C LEU A 845 33.91 -27.35 0.59
N ILE A 846 33.37 -26.65 1.58
CA ILE A 846 34.12 -26.03 2.68
C ILE A 846 34.09 -26.97 3.89
N TYR A 847 32.94 -27.58 4.11
CA TYR A 847 32.68 -28.45 5.26
C TYR A 847 32.72 -29.90 4.78
N ARG A 848 33.60 -30.68 5.41
CA ARG A 848 33.77 -32.11 5.14
C ARG A 848 33.15 -32.94 6.25
#